data_AF-A0A7S2S531-F1
#
_entry.id   AF-A0A7S2S531-F1
#
_cell.length_a   1.000
_cell.length_b   1.000
_cell.length_c   1.000
_cell.angle_alpha   90.00
_cell.angle_beta   90.00
_cell.angle_gamma   90.00
#
_symmetry.space_group_name_H-M   'P 1'
#
loop_
_entity.id
_entity.type
_entity.pdbx_description
1 polymer ?
#
loop_
_entity_poly.entity_id
_entity_poly.type
_entity_poly.pdbx_seq_one_letter_code
_entity_poly.pdbx_strand_id
1 'polypeptide(L)'
;MSEWQGYDSSRPAQVGQEPLADEVRPIFPARRRLYTDGVVENGRAKSSSFHRMRWASGRHELAQDDNYFDVGLLTRRRFDFDDNHKVHIPGQGEQDQEGEEEEEEEEEEEEEAVELFSPKYSIGSPRSHHGHGVKRWFRWDLFWAYTGPGWLMSVAYLDPGNIESDLQAGGYSGYQLLWVLTVSTLLGFFLQVLAVRLGVVTGKNLADNCREHYGPLNTRILYLMMQLAIIGSDIQEIVGSAVAFKVLFGLPLWMGCLITGIDTLTFLGLHIIGVRKLELFFVFLISMMCFCFFATFFADPPDPIEMAKGLSVPYVHETATVQAVSILGAVVMPHNIYLHSALVLSRDIDRERNSKIAEANKYFAIEAGLALFVSLLINWAVVSVFANGFYSTTCQNHQQPLELMPSKNVVDPPFACVPRINTADAQYTSVACVTSAGHEGTCMPIGLQGAATALEACLGKASSTIWAIGLLAAGQSSTMTGTYAGQFVMEGFLQLEIPNWVRVAMTRAISLIPATVVALLANSNYLAADKLDEMLNVLQSLQLPFALVPLLCFTSSETLMGKRFVNSYWMKAAGWASTVLVLGINLYLIYNSVDLTSLNGVTIIVLVLFSILYMFILIQIIRDTILDQFKVYATLPKRNIPSPKFGKRGTSDFSYGSLD
;
A
#
# COMPACT_ATOMS: atom_id res chain seq x y z
N MET A 1 -47.27 -28.89 -55.05
CA MET A 1 -48.19 -30.00 -54.70
C MET A 1 -48.04 -30.22 -53.21
N SER A 2 -48.82 -29.48 -52.43
CA SER A 2 -50.06 -29.93 -51.73
C SER A 2 -49.71 -30.53 -50.36
N GLU A 3 -49.74 -29.75 -49.27
CA GLU A 3 -50.90 -29.25 -48.52
C GLU A 3 -51.14 -30.07 -47.23
N TRP A 4 -51.07 -29.37 -46.10
CA TRP A 4 -51.91 -29.44 -44.89
C TRP A 4 -52.16 -30.77 -44.15
N GLN A 5 -51.92 -30.74 -42.83
CA GLN A 5 -53.02 -30.60 -41.84
C GLN A 5 -52.47 -30.28 -40.44
N GLY A 6 -52.97 -29.20 -39.86
CA GLY A 6 -52.88 -28.90 -38.42
C GLY A 6 -54.14 -29.35 -37.70
N TYR A 7 -54.04 -29.49 -36.38
CA TYR A 7 -55.18 -29.42 -35.47
C TYR A 7 -54.73 -28.77 -34.16
N ASP A 8 -55.45 -27.71 -33.80
CA ASP A 8 -55.35 -26.91 -32.58
C ASP A 8 -56.62 -27.15 -31.75
N SER A 9 -56.50 -27.20 -30.42
CA SER A 9 -57.62 -26.95 -29.50
C SER A 9 -57.12 -26.78 -28.05
N SER A 10 -56.96 -25.52 -27.65
CA SER A 10 -57.55 -24.87 -26.46
C SER A 10 -57.94 -25.69 -25.20
N ARG A 11 -57.44 -25.22 -24.04
CA ARG A 11 -57.84 -25.41 -22.60
C ARG A 11 -59.37 -25.26 -22.34
N PRO A 12 -59.99 -25.49 -21.14
CA PRO A 12 -59.44 -25.68 -19.76
C PRO A 12 -60.15 -26.74 -18.86
N ALA A 13 -59.59 -27.06 -17.68
CA ALA A 13 -60.38 -27.58 -16.55
C ALA A 13 -59.68 -27.31 -15.19
N GLN A 14 -60.33 -26.51 -14.35
CA GLN A 14 -60.09 -26.38 -12.91
C GLN A 14 -61.19 -27.16 -12.15
N VAL A 15 -60.80 -27.97 -11.16
CA VAL A 15 -61.54 -28.40 -9.95
C VAL A 15 -60.44 -28.85 -8.97
N GLY A 16 -60.32 -28.54 -7.67
CA GLY A 16 -61.18 -27.95 -6.65
C GLY A 16 -60.85 -28.62 -5.30
N GLN A 17 -60.29 -27.84 -4.36
CA GLN A 17 -60.34 -27.92 -2.87
C GLN A 17 -60.18 -29.25 -2.07
N GLU A 18 -59.15 -29.24 -1.18
CA GLU A 18 -58.96 -29.70 0.24
C GLU A 18 -60.17 -30.25 1.08
N PRO A 19 -60.03 -30.79 2.35
CA PRO A 19 -58.86 -31.14 3.24
C PRO A 19 -59.00 -32.42 4.17
N LEU A 20 -58.01 -32.65 5.08
CA LEU A 20 -57.95 -33.50 6.32
C LEU A 20 -58.08 -35.05 6.18
N ALA A 21 -57.48 -35.96 6.96
CA ALA A 21 -56.45 -36.00 8.02
C ALA A 21 -56.22 -37.50 8.41
N ASP A 22 -55.26 -37.73 9.33
CA ASP A 22 -54.92 -38.97 10.07
C ASP A 22 -54.08 -40.02 9.33
N GLU A 23 -53.03 -40.65 9.88
CA GLU A 23 -52.26 -40.60 11.14
C GLU A 23 -51.13 -41.65 10.94
N VAL A 24 -49.87 -41.43 11.36
CA VAL A 24 -48.99 -42.40 12.05
C VAL A 24 -47.68 -41.69 12.46
N ARG A 25 -47.27 -41.99 13.69
CA ARG A 25 -46.34 -41.29 14.61
C ARG A 25 -44.84 -41.54 14.38
N PRO A 26 -43.96 -40.71 14.98
CA PRO A 26 -42.51 -40.88 15.03
C PRO A 26 -42.02 -41.56 16.33
N ILE A 27 -40.83 -42.15 16.31
CA ILE A 27 -40.12 -42.66 17.50
C ILE A 27 -38.73 -42.01 17.58
N PHE A 28 -38.57 -41.10 18.53
CA PHE A 28 -37.32 -40.76 19.22
C PHE A 28 -37.34 -41.47 20.59
N PRO A 29 -36.20 -41.66 21.28
CA PRO A 29 -35.87 -40.66 22.30
C PRO A 29 -34.38 -40.40 22.54
N ALA A 30 -34.10 -39.17 22.98
CA ALA A 30 -32.92 -38.80 23.74
C ALA A 30 -33.08 -39.16 25.23
N ARG A 31 -31.98 -39.40 25.95
CA ARG A 31 -31.88 -39.07 27.39
C ARG A 31 -30.43 -38.89 27.86
N ARG A 32 -30.27 -37.91 28.75
CA ARG A 32 -29.05 -37.45 29.42
C ARG A 32 -29.15 -37.81 30.92
N ARG A 33 -27.99 -37.93 31.60
CA ARG A 33 -27.70 -37.99 33.06
C ARG A 33 -27.91 -39.34 33.80
N LEU A 34 -26.86 -39.83 34.46
CA LEU A 34 -26.65 -39.73 35.93
C LEU A 34 -25.31 -40.36 36.37
N TYR A 35 -24.94 -39.98 37.59
CA TYR A 35 -23.71 -40.10 38.37
C TYR A 35 -23.25 -41.52 38.82
N THR A 36 -22.06 -41.52 39.45
CA THR A 36 -21.49 -42.37 40.54
C THR A 36 -20.64 -43.61 40.24
N ASP A 37 -19.50 -43.62 40.96
CA ASP A 37 -18.62 -44.69 41.46
C ASP A 37 -17.83 -45.52 40.43
N GLY A 38 -16.52 -45.76 40.52
CA GLY A 38 -15.60 -45.91 41.66
C GLY A 38 -14.74 -47.17 41.39
N VAL A 39 -13.57 -47.31 42.01
CA VAL A 39 -12.62 -48.48 41.98
C VAL A 39 -11.59 -48.42 40.83
N VAL A 40 -10.33 -47.97 41.04
CA VAL A 40 -9.17 -48.58 41.77
C VAL A 40 -8.64 -49.87 41.14
N GLU A 41 -7.47 -49.80 40.49
CA GLU A 41 -6.29 -50.68 40.66
C GLU A 41 -5.21 -50.27 39.63
N ASN A 42 -4.10 -49.68 40.08
CA ASN A 42 -2.83 -50.33 40.43
C ASN A 42 -2.10 -51.01 39.26
N GLY A 43 -0.87 -50.57 38.98
CA GLY A 43 0.15 -51.49 38.44
C GLY A 43 1.29 -50.92 37.61
N ARG A 44 2.29 -50.33 38.30
CA ARG A 44 3.76 -50.48 38.09
C ARG A 44 4.33 -50.33 36.67
N ALA A 45 5.11 -49.28 36.42
CA ALA A 45 6.52 -49.09 36.81
C ALA A 45 7.55 -49.76 35.89
N LYS A 46 8.43 -48.94 35.30
CA LYS A 46 9.88 -49.16 35.37
C LYS A 46 10.62 -47.83 35.27
N SER A 47 11.23 -47.49 36.40
CA SER A 47 12.23 -46.47 36.64
C SER A 47 13.62 -47.07 36.46
N SER A 48 14.58 -46.26 35.99
CA SER A 48 15.98 -46.20 36.45
C SER A 48 16.71 -45.15 35.59
N SER A 49 17.55 -44.22 36.08
CA SER A 49 18.11 -43.99 37.40
C SER A 49 18.83 -42.64 37.41
N PHE A 50 18.60 -41.83 38.45
CA PHE A 50 19.60 -41.16 39.32
C PHE A 50 20.79 -40.38 38.71
N HIS A 51 21.01 -39.10 39.04
CA HIS A 51 21.56 -38.53 40.30
C HIS A 51 21.56 -36.98 40.15
N ARG A 52 21.47 -36.09 41.15
CA ARG A 52 21.32 -36.12 42.61
C ARG A 52 21.11 -34.64 43.07
N MET A 53 20.11 -34.40 43.94
CA MET A 53 20.08 -33.56 45.18
C MET A 53 20.61 -32.10 45.22
N ARG A 54 20.09 -31.15 46.02
CA ARG A 54 18.90 -30.99 46.93
C ARG A 54 19.05 -29.63 47.68
N TRP A 55 17.93 -29.14 48.23
CA TRP A 55 17.72 -28.16 49.35
C TRP A 55 17.61 -26.66 48.97
N ALA A 56 16.67 -25.85 49.48
CA ALA A 56 15.47 -26.07 50.30
C ALA A 56 14.65 -24.76 50.46
N SER A 57 13.31 -24.92 50.53
CA SER A 57 12.40 -24.38 51.58
C SER A 57 12.39 -22.88 51.91
N GLY A 58 11.24 -22.19 51.93
CA GLY A 58 9.86 -22.67 51.86
C GLY A 58 8.81 -21.61 52.21
N ARG A 59 7.54 -22.00 52.01
CA ARG A 59 6.28 -21.62 52.71
C ARG A 59 5.89 -20.11 52.75
N HIS A 60 4.67 -19.67 52.46
CA HIS A 60 3.35 -20.23 52.80
C HIS A 60 2.25 -19.78 51.79
N GLU A 61 1.27 -20.66 51.58
CA GLU A 61 -0.02 -20.44 50.91
C GLU A 61 -1.02 -19.62 51.75
N LEU A 62 -2.12 -19.24 51.06
CA LEU A 62 -3.50 -18.92 51.48
C LEU A 62 -3.85 -17.45 51.19
N ALA A 63 -4.99 -17.09 50.60
CA ALA A 63 -6.15 -17.82 50.07
C ALA A 63 -7.09 -16.74 49.48
N GLN A 64 -7.91 -17.12 48.47
CA GLN A 64 -9.32 -16.73 48.27
C GLN A 64 -9.68 -15.23 48.19
N ASP A 65 -10.65 -14.76 47.41
CA ASP A 65 -11.63 -15.35 46.51
C ASP A 65 -12.22 -14.16 45.74
N ASP A 66 -12.59 -14.42 44.49
CA ASP A 66 -13.82 -13.98 43.82
C ASP A 66 -14.27 -12.51 43.75
N ASN A 67 -14.43 -12.12 42.47
CA ASN A 67 -15.66 -11.63 41.84
C ASN A 67 -15.78 -10.14 41.51
N TYR A 68 -16.05 -9.96 40.20
CA TYR A 68 -16.93 -8.97 39.57
C TYR A 68 -16.55 -7.50 39.72
N PHE A 69 -16.31 -6.81 38.60
CA PHE A 69 -17.33 -5.87 38.11
C PHE A 69 -17.13 -5.46 36.65
N ASP A 70 -18.29 -5.24 36.05
CA ASP A 70 -18.59 -4.93 34.67
C ASP A 70 -18.45 -3.42 34.37
N VAL A 71 -18.43 -3.14 33.08
CA VAL A 71 -18.25 -1.89 32.32
C VAL A 71 -19.15 -0.72 32.78
N GLY A 72 -18.62 0.52 32.76
CA GLY A 72 -19.46 1.71 32.96
C GLY A 72 -18.82 3.09 32.84
N LEU A 73 -18.66 3.55 31.59
CA LEU A 73 -18.98 4.91 31.10
C LEU A 73 -18.42 6.20 31.77
N LEU A 74 -17.61 6.88 30.96
CA LEU A 74 -17.78 8.26 30.45
C LEU A 74 -17.73 9.50 31.37
N THR A 75 -16.92 10.44 30.87
CA THR A 75 -17.10 11.90 30.83
C THR A 75 -16.77 12.74 32.06
N ARG A 76 -15.71 13.55 31.93
CA ARG A 76 -15.80 15.00 32.23
C ARG A 76 -14.81 15.82 31.38
N ARG A 77 -15.36 16.64 30.49
CA ARG A 77 -14.75 17.87 29.98
C ARG A 77 -15.04 19.02 30.97
N ARG A 78 -14.07 19.91 31.19
CA ARG A 78 -14.20 21.39 31.33
C ARG A 78 -12.77 21.95 31.45
N PHE A 79 -12.25 22.70 30.49
CA PHE A 79 -12.43 24.15 30.27
C PHE A 79 -12.03 25.00 31.48
N ASP A 80 -10.90 25.70 31.30
CA ASP A 80 -10.34 26.75 32.14
C ASP A 80 -11.27 27.94 32.36
N PHE A 81 -11.14 28.58 33.52
CA PHE A 81 -11.13 30.04 33.66
C PHE A 81 -10.43 30.47 34.96
N ASP A 82 -9.63 31.54 34.84
CA ASP A 82 -8.91 32.32 35.87
C ASP A 82 -9.70 32.62 37.15
N ASP A 83 -9.03 32.65 38.31
CA ASP A 83 -8.56 33.88 39.00
C ASP A 83 -8.30 33.65 40.52
N ASN A 84 -7.12 34.12 40.96
CA ASN A 84 -6.80 34.72 42.27
C ASN A 84 -7.57 34.31 43.57
N HIS A 85 -6.88 33.67 44.51
CA HIS A 85 -6.47 34.22 45.83
C HIS A 85 -6.01 33.14 46.82
N LYS A 86 -4.92 33.46 47.53
CA LYS A 86 -4.32 32.69 48.62
C LYS A 86 -5.27 32.60 49.84
N VAL A 87 -5.43 31.40 50.41
CA VAL A 87 -5.66 31.23 51.85
C VAL A 87 -4.79 30.09 52.36
N HIS A 88 -4.02 30.41 53.38
CA HIS A 88 -3.07 29.55 54.09
C HIS A 88 -3.82 28.86 55.24
N ILE A 89 -3.77 27.53 55.32
CA ILE A 89 -4.06 26.77 56.55
C ILE A 89 -2.89 25.79 56.76
N PRO A 90 -2.20 25.82 57.90
CA PRO A 90 -1.01 25.01 58.14
C PRO A 90 -1.37 23.67 58.78
N GLY A 91 -0.62 22.63 58.42
CA GLY A 91 -0.47 21.43 59.25
C GLY A 91 -0.73 20.12 58.50
N GLN A 92 0.32 19.58 57.91
CA GLN A 92 0.74 18.18 57.99
C GLN A 92 2.02 18.04 57.18
N GLY A 93 3.16 18.11 57.88
CA GLY A 93 4.42 17.62 57.36
C GLY A 93 4.53 16.13 57.66
N GLU A 94 5.39 15.45 56.88
CA GLU A 94 5.82 14.04 57.00
C GLU A 94 5.04 12.98 56.20
N GLN A 95 4.33 13.33 55.12
CA GLN A 95 3.89 12.33 54.12
C GLN A 95 4.17 12.68 52.65
N ASP A 96 4.68 13.88 52.35
CA ASP A 96 4.88 14.32 50.97
C ASP A 96 6.29 14.02 50.41
N GLN A 97 7.20 13.42 51.18
CA GLN A 97 8.57 13.12 50.72
C GLN A 97 8.77 11.69 50.20
N GLU A 98 7.98 10.70 50.66
CA GLU A 98 8.06 9.33 50.11
C GLU A 98 7.32 9.20 48.77
N GLY A 99 6.31 10.05 48.51
CA GLY A 99 5.60 10.08 47.22
C GLY A 99 6.35 10.84 46.11
N GLU A 100 7.11 11.89 46.45
CA GLU A 100 7.92 12.62 45.47
C GLU A 100 9.18 11.82 45.06
N GLU A 101 9.78 11.02 45.95
CA GLU A 101 10.90 10.13 45.61
C GLU A 101 10.45 8.89 44.80
N GLU A 102 9.24 8.34 45.03
CA GLU A 102 8.67 7.26 44.21
C GLU A 102 8.18 7.75 42.82
N GLU A 103 7.65 8.98 42.72
CA GLU A 103 7.28 9.58 41.41
C GLU A 103 8.52 9.99 40.60
N GLU A 104 9.61 10.47 41.22
CA GLU A 104 10.87 10.74 40.51
C GLU A 104 11.62 9.45 40.11
N GLU A 105 11.56 8.36 40.89
CA GLU A 105 12.11 7.05 40.49
C GLU A 105 11.26 6.36 39.41
N GLU A 106 9.92 6.50 39.42
CA GLU A 106 9.06 6.01 38.33
C GLU A 106 9.18 6.85 37.05
N GLU A 107 9.39 8.18 37.13
CA GLU A 107 9.68 9.02 35.96
C GLU A 107 11.10 8.78 35.42
N GLU A 108 12.11 8.49 36.25
CA GLU A 108 13.46 8.11 35.78
C GLU A 108 13.50 6.67 35.22
N GLU A 109 12.74 5.71 35.78
CA GLU A 109 12.59 4.36 35.20
C GLU A 109 11.72 4.38 33.93
N GLU A 110 10.70 5.25 33.83
CA GLU A 110 9.97 5.49 32.58
C GLU A 110 10.82 6.24 31.55
N GLU A 111 11.66 7.21 31.93
CA GLU A 111 12.60 7.86 30.99
C GLU A 111 13.72 6.91 30.54
N GLU A 112 14.29 6.08 31.43
CA GLU A 112 15.25 5.03 31.04
C GLU A 112 14.57 3.92 30.23
N ALA A 113 13.34 3.51 30.52
CA ALA A 113 12.58 2.56 29.69
C ALA A 113 12.19 3.19 28.34
N VAL A 114 11.83 4.48 28.30
CA VAL A 114 11.54 5.21 27.07
C VAL A 114 12.80 5.40 26.23
N GLU A 115 13.99 5.59 26.82
CA GLU A 115 15.27 5.58 26.09
C GLU A 115 15.75 4.17 25.70
N LEU A 116 15.45 3.13 26.50
CA LEU A 116 15.80 1.73 26.20
C LEU A 116 14.91 1.14 25.08
N PHE A 117 13.67 1.63 24.94
CA PHE A 117 12.69 1.14 23.97
C PHE A 117 12.38 2.13 22.82
N SER A 118 12.93 3.35 22.85
CA SER A 118 13.02 4.26 21.71
C SER A 118 14.43 4.26 21.15
N PRO A 119 14.82 3.30 20.29
CA PRO A 119 16.09 3.43 19.61
C PRO A 119 16.01 4.65 18.71
N LYS A 120 16.66 5.75 19.09
CA LYS A 120 17.24 6.68 18.12
C LYS A 120 18.00 5.79 17.15
N TYR A 121 17.49 5.67 15.93
CA TYR A 121 18.05 4.87 14.85
C TYR A 121 19.45 5.39 14.50
N SER A 122 20.44 5.05 15.32
CA SER A 122 21.84 5.43 15.14
C SER A 122 22.56 4.24 14.52
N ILE A 123 22.39 4.09 13.21
CA ILE A 123 23.35 3.32 12.44
C ILE A 123 24.65 4.12 12.49
N GLY A 124 25.63 3.58 13.22
CA GLY A 124 26.93 4.19 13.41
C GLY A 124 27.48 4.74 12.10
N SER A 125 27.77 6.04 12.13
CA SER A 125 28.44 6.80 11.07
C SER A 125 29.56 5.98 10.43
N PRO A 126 29.70 5.98 9.08
CA PRO A 126 30.87 5.41 8.44
C PRO A 126 32.10 6.18 8.96
N ARG A 127 32.92 5.54 9.80
CA ARG A 127 34.20 6.08 10.25
C ARG A 127 35.04 6.45 9.03
N SER A 128 35.11 7.75 8.75
CA SER A 128 35.92 8.31 7.68
C SER A 128 37.40 8.17 8.04
N HIS A 129 38.04 7.11 7.55
CA HIS A 129 39.49 7.06 7.46
C HIS A 129 39.98 8.28 6.68
N HIS A 130 40.66 9.20 7.39
CA HIS A 130 41.36 10.33 6.82
C HIS A 130 42.56 9.82 6.03
N GLY A 131 42.34 9.48 4.77
CA GLY A 131 43.38 9.29 3.77
C GLY A 131 43.23 10.35 2.69
N HIS A 132 44.26 11.17 2.47
CA HIS A 132 44.39 11.99 1.28
C HIS A 132 44.43 11.09 0.03
N GLY A 133 43.25 10.81 -0.50
CA GLY A 133 43.05 10.01 -1.70
C GLY A 133 42.15 10.75 -2.66
N VAL A 134 42.54 10.76 -3.94
CA VAL A 134 41.79 11.28 -5.10
C VAL A 134 40.28 11.13 -4.88
N LYS A 135 39.52 12.23 -5.01
CA LYS A 135 38.05 12.24 -4.95
C LYS A 135 37.50 11.28 -6.02
N ARG A 136 37.28 10.01 -5.67
CA ARG A 136 36.54 9.07 -6.51
C ARG A 136 35.10 9.55 -6.59
N TRP A 137 34.57 9.61 -7.82
CA TRP A 137 33.18 10.00 -8.08
C TRP A 137 32.17 9.02 -7.44
N PHE A 138 32.56 7.77 -7.20
CA PHE A 138 31.72 6.73 -6.59
C PHE A 138 32.52 5.87 -5.59
N ARG A 139 31.90 5.52 -4.46
CA ARG A 139 32.46 4.69 -3.39
C ARG A 139 31.49 3.55 -3.05
N TRP A 140 31.92 2.30 -3.29
CA TRP A 140 31.10 1.10 -3.09
C TRP A 140 30.80 0.84 -1.61
N ASP A 141 31.80 0.97 -0.74
CA ASP A 141 31.67 0.86 0.72
C ASP A 141 30.60 1.81 1.27
N LEU A 142 30.58 3.03 0.76
CA LEU A 142 29.60 4.02 1.16
C LEU A 142 28.22 3.75 0.57
N PHE A 143 28.14 3.30 -0.68
CA PHE A 143 26.87 2.90 -1.30
C PHE A 143 26.20 1.78 -0.50
N TRP A 144 26.95 0.75 -0.09
CA TRP A 144 26.44 -0.34 0.75
C TRP A 144 25.94 0.14 2.12
N ALA A 145 26.49 1.22 2.67
CA ALA A 145 26.01 1.79 3.93
C ALA A 145 24.64 2.49 3.78
N TYR A 146 24.38 3.11 2.63
CA TYR A 146 23.11 3.77 2.34
C TYR A 146 22.03 2.83 1.79
N THR A 147 22.42 1.66 1.27
CA THR A 147 21.50 0.67 0.70
C THR A 147 20.54 0.11 1.77
N GLY A 148 19.27 -0.06 1.43
CA GLY A 148 18.18 -0.57 2.25
C GLY A 148 16.85 0.14 1.93
N PRO A 149 16.72 1.46 2.20
CA PRO A 149 15.48 2.21 2.04
C PRO A 149 14.86 2.15 0.64
N GLY A 150 15.67 2.23 -0.41
CA GLY A 150 15.19 2.22 -1.79
C GLY A 150 14.62 0.86 -2.20
N TRP A 151 15.27 -0.23 -1.75
CA TRP A 151 14.77 -1.59 -1.97
C TRP A 151 13.47 -1.86 -1.21
N LEU A 152 13.39 -1.42 0.05
CA LEU A 152 12.17 -1.54 0.85
C LEU A 152 10.98 -0.82 0.20
N MET A 153 11.23 0.39 -0.33
CA MET A 153 10.23 1.18 -1.05
C MET A 153 9.80 0.50 -2.36
N SER A 154 10.74 -0.11 -3.09
CA SER A 154 10.48 -0.72 -4.41
C SER A 154 9.56 -1.95 -4.35
N VAL A 155 9.41 -2.55 -3.17
CA VAL A 155 8.51 -3.69 -2.94
C VAL A 155 7.05 -3.30 -3.17
N ALA A 156 6.67 -2.08 -2.80
CA ALA A 156 5.32 -1.57 -3.05
C ALA A 156 5.04 -1.36 -4.56
N TYR A 157 6.04 -1.44 -5.44
CA TYR A 157 5.85 -1.50 -6.89
C TYR A 157 5.66 -2.94 -7.39
N LEU A 158 5.64 -3.93 -6.51
CA LEU A 158 5.52 -5.36 -6.83
C LEU A 158 4.44 -6.03 -5.99
N ASP A 159 3.55 -5.25 -5.41
CA ASP A 159 2.44 -5.74 -4.61
C ASP A 159 1.38 -6.43 -5.49
N PRO A 160 0.47 -7.21 -4.89
CA PRO A 160 -0.59 -7.86 -5.66
C PRO A 160 -1.46 -6.89 -6.47
N GLY A 161 -1.68 -5.66 -5.97
CA GLY A 161 -2.44 -4.63 -6.69
C GLY A 161 -1.77 -4.21 -8.00
N ASN A 162 -0.45 -4.05 -8.02
CA ASN A 162 0.30 -3.78 -9.25
C ASN A 162 0.36 -5.02 -10.17
N ILE A 163 0.61 -6.21 -9.63
CA ILE A 163 0.63 -7.45 -10.42
C ILE A 163 -0.72 -7.69 -11.12
N GLU A 164 -1.83 -7.38 -10.46
CA GLU A 164 -3.15 -7.45 -11.07
C GLU A 164 -3.36 -6.42 -12.18
N SER A 165 -2.95 -5.18 -11.96
CA SER A 165 -3.02 -4.15 -13.00
C SER A 165 -2.19 -4.54 -14.23
N ASP A 166 -0.99 -5.08 -14.01
CA ASP A 166 -0.07 -5.53 -15.05
C ASP A 166 -0.63 -6.73 -15.84
N LEU A 167 -1.16 -7.75 -15.15
CA LEU A 167 -1.70 -8.92 -15.83
C LEU A 167 -2.96 -8.57 -16.64
N GLN A 168 -3.81 -7.68 -16.11
CA GLN A 168 -5.01 -7.20 -16.81
C GLN A 168 -4.63 -6.34 -18.02
N ALA A 169 -3.63 -5.46 -17.87
CA ALA A 169 -3.10 -4.69 -18.98
C ALA A 169 -2.56 -5.61 -20.09
N GLY A 170 -1.78 -6.63 -19.76
CA GLY A 170 -1.32 -7.62 -20.74
C GLY A 170 -2.48 -8.37 -21.40
N GLY A 171 -3.36 -8.98 -20.59
CA GLY A 171 -4.45 -9.84 -21.08
C GLY A 171 -5.51 -9.11 -21.91
N TYR A 172 -5.85 -7.87 -21.57
CA TYR A 172 -6.90 -7.10 -22.26
C TYR A 172 -6.38 -6.26 -23.42
N SER A 173 -5.13 -5.83 -23.35
CA SER A 173 -4.60 -4.77 -24.19
C SER A 173 -3.35 -5.17 -24.98
N GLY A 174 -2.81 -6.37 -24.73
CA GLY A 174 -1.58 -6.85 -25.34
C GLY A 174 -0.39 -6.03 -24.86
N TYR A 175 0.55 -5.76 -25.76
CA TYR A 175 1.79 -5.04 -25.44
C TYR A 175 1.62 -3.50 -25.39
N GLN A 176 0.46 -2.96 -25.76
CA GLN A 176 0.31 -1.51 -26.01
C GLN A 176 0.49 -0.63 -24.78
N LEU A 177 0.28 -1.16 -23.56
CA LEU A 177 0.40 -0.40 -22.31
C LEU A 177 1.79 -0.47 -21.67
N LEU A 178 2.76 -1.16 -22.29
CA LEU A 178 4.14 -1.23 -21.78
C LEU A 178 4.80 0.16 -21.68
N TRP A 179 4.53 1.07 -22.62
CA TRP A 179 5.03 2.44 -22.54
C TRP A 179 4.39 3.20 -21.37
N VAL A 180 3.10 2.97 -21.07
CA VAL A 180 2.40 3.60 -19.94
C VAL A 180 3.05 3.14 -18.63
N LEU A 181 3.22 1.83 -18.45
CA LEU A 181 3.93 1.26 -17.30
C LEU A 181 5.34 1.84 -17.12
N THR A 182 6.08 1.98 -18.22
CA THR A 182 7.44 2.55 -18.20
C THR A 182 7.43 4.01 -17.79
N VAL A 183 6.56 4.83 -18.39
CA VAL A 183 6.44 6.26 -18.07
C VAL A 183 5.94 6.47 -16.64
N SER A 184 4.96 5.68 -16.19
CA SER A 184 4.46 5.70 -14.81
C SER A 184 5.56 5.35 -13.82
N THR A 185 6.42 4.38 -14.14
CA THR A 185 7.55 4.01 -13.25
C THR A 185 8.63 5.09 -13.23
N LEU A 186 8.93 5.72 -14.38
CA LEU A 186 9.84 6.87 -14.44
C LEU A 186 9.30 8.07 -13.66
N LEU A 187 8.00 8.32 -13.75
CA LEU A 187 7.31 9.33 -12.94
C LEU A 187 7.40 8.98 -11.45
N GLY A 188 7.12 7.72 -11.09
CA GLY A 188 7.31 7.19 -9.74
C GLY A 188 8.72 7.45 -9.23
N PHE A 189 9.75 7.08 -10.00
CA PHE A 189 11.15 7.36 -9.65
C PHE A 189 11.41 8.85 -9.41
N PHE A 190 10.93 9.74 -10.28
CA PHE A 190 11.06 11.18 -10.09
C PHE A 190 10.45 11.65 -8.76
N LEU A 191 9.24 11.20 -8.45
CA LEU A 191 8.54 11.55 -7.21
C LEU A 191 9.22 10.97 -5.97
N GLN A 192 9.69 9.72 -6.06
CA GLN A 192 10.44 9.07 -5.00
C GLN A 192 11.75 9.78 -4.69
N VAL A 193 12.47 10.28 -5.71
CA VAL A 193 13.66 11.12 -5.51
C VAL A 193 13.32 12.44 -4.80
N LEU A 194 12.15 13.03 -5.07
CA LEU A 194 11.70 14.22 -4.31
C LEU A 194 11.39 13.87 -2.85
N ALA A 195 10.75 12.74 -2.59
CA ALA A 195 10.45 12.25 -1.23
C ALA A 195 11.72 12.02 -0.42
N VAL A 196 12.71 11.34 -1.01
CA VAL A 196 14.05 11.14 -0.45
C VAL A 196 14.70 12.48 -0.11
N ARG A 197 14.70 13.43 -1.07
CA ARG A 197 15.35 14.72 -0.86
C ARG A 197 14.71 15.51 0.26
N LEU A 198 13.38 15.45 0.40
CA LEU A 198 12.67 16.09 1.50
C LEU A 198 13.15 15.51 2.85
N GLY A 199 13.12 14.18 3.00
CA GLY A 199 13.56 13.50 4.23
C GLY A 199 15.02 13.78 4.57
N VAL A 200 15.92 13.68 3.59
CA VAL A 200 17.37 13.88 3.78
C VAL A 200 17.72 15.33 4.17
N VAL A 201 17.06 16.33 3.56
CA VAL A 201 17.39 17.74 3.79
C VAL A 201 16.73 18.26 5.06
N THR A 202 15.45 17.94 5.29
CA THR A 202 14.70 18.45 6.44
C THR A 202 14.95 17.66 7.71
N GLY A 203 15.34 16.38 7.58
CA GLY A 203 15.45 15.46 8.70
C GLY A 203 14.10 15.01 9.28
N LYS A 204 12.99 15.31 8.59
CA LYS A 204 11.62 14.98 8.97
C LYS A 204 10.91 14.30 7.80
N ASN A 205 9.95 13.42 8.07
CA ASN A 205 9.21 12.76 7.01
C ASN A 205 8.15 13.70 6.41
N LEU A 206 7.49 13.30 5.33
CA LEU A 206 6.47 14.13 4.68
C LEU A 206 5.26 14.41 5.59
N ALA A 207 4.85 13.46 6.43
CA ALA A 207 3.72 13.63 7.35
C ALA A 207 4.03 14.68 8.44
N ASP A 208 5.24 14.65 9.00
CA ASP A 208 5.72 15.66 9.97
C ASP A 208 5.68 17.06 9.35
N ASN A 209 6.23 17.20 8.13
CA ASN A 209 6.24 18.47 7.41
C ASN A 209 4.82 18.97 7.12
N CYS A 210 3.91 18.08 6.72
CA CYS A 210 2.49 18.41 6.53
C CYS A 210 1.86 18.92 7.83
N ARG A 211 2.08 18.24 8.96
CA ARG A 211 1.53 18.64 10.26
C ARG A 211 2.04 20.00 10.72
N GLU A 212 3.32 20.30 10.52
CA GLU A 212 3.93 21.55 10.98
C GLU A 212 3.48 22.79 10.19
N HIS A 213 3.21 22.62 8.89
CA HIS A 213 2.90 23.74 7.99
C HIS A 213 1.39 23.90 7.73
N TYR A 214 0.60 22.83 7.86
CA TYR A 214 -0.85 22.91 7.65
C TYR A 214 -1.64 23.09 8.95
N GLY A 215 -2.78 23.78 8.83
CA GLY A 215 -3.74 23.90 9.94
C GLY A 215 -4.35 22.54 10.32
N PRO A 216 -4.91 22.42 11.54
CA PRO A 216 -5.35 21.15 12.11
C PRO A 216 -6.43 20.43 11.28
N LEU A 217 -7.26 21.17 10.55
CA LEU A 217 -8.28 20.60 9.67
C LEU A 217 -7.64 19.87 8.48
N ASN A 218 -6.74 20.54 7.75
CA ASN A 218 -6.09 19.96 6.57
C ASN A 218 -5.19 18.79 6.95
N THR A 219 -4.48 18.90 8.07
CA THR A 219 -3.67 17.82 8.65
C THR A 219 -4.52 16.57 8.90
N ARG A 220 -5.71 16.71 9.51
CA ARG A 220 -6.64 15.58 9.72
C ARG A 220 -7.20 15.04 8.41
N ILE A 221 -7.53 15.89 7.44
CA ILE A 221 -8.03 15.44 6.13
C ILE A 221 -6.96 14.65 5.38
N LEU A 222 -5.72 15.15 5.33
CA LEU A 222 -4.59 14.46 4.70
C LEU A 222 -4.32 13.12 5.38
N TYR A 223 -4.35 13.08 6.72
CA TYR A 223 -4.25 11.84 7.48
C TYR A 223 -5.34 10.84 7.09
N LEU A 224 -6.62 11.25 7.09
CA LEU A 224 -7.72 10.37 6.73
C LEU A 224 -7.60 9.84 5.30
N MET A 225 -7.25 10.70 4.33
CA MET A 225 -7.04 10.28 2.94
C MET A 225 -5.89 9.28 2.83
N MET A 226 -4.81 9.47 3.59
CA MET A 226 -3.67 8.57 3.58
C MET A 226 -3.97 7.23 4.24
N GLN A 227 -4.70 7.23 5.36
CA GLN A 227 -5.15 5.98 6.00
C GLN A 227 -6.08 5.18 5.08
N LEU A 228 -6.98 5.85 4.35
CA LEU A 228 -7.81 5.18 3.34
C LEU A 228 -6.97 4.56 2.22
N ALA A 229 -5.89 5.24 1.80
CA ALA A 229 -4.95 4.70 0.81
C ALA A 229 -4.25 3.43 1.29
N ILE A 230 -3.76 3.45 2.54
CA ILE A 230 -3.08 2.32 3.16
C ILE A 230 -4.05 1.14 3.34
N ILE A 231 -5.26 1.38 3.83
CA ILE A 231 -6.28 0.33 3.99
C ILE A 231 -6.63 -0.29 2.63
N GLY A 232 -6.77 0.52 1.58
CA GLY A 232 -7.03 0.03 0.23
C GLY A 232 -5.91 -0.89 -0.28
N SER A 233 -4.66 -0.46 -0.11
CA SER A 233 -3.48 -1.28 -0.44
C SER A 233 -3.46 -2.58 0.35
N ASP A 234 -3.64 -2.52 1.68
CA ASP A 234 -3.66 -3.69 2.56
C ASP A 234 -4.71 -4.73 2.14
N ILE A 235 -5.89 -4.29 1.65
CA ILE A 235 -6.93 -5.21 1.17
C ILE A 235 -6.40 -6.02 -0.02
N GLN A 236 -5.75 -5.38 -0.99
CA GLN A 236 -5.18 -6.04 -2.18
C GLN A 236 -4.09 -7.05 -1.77
N GLU A 237 -3.27 -6.72 -0.76
CA GLU A 237 -2.23 -7.61 -0.22
C GLU A 237 -2.81 -8.88 0.42
N ILE A 238 -3.86 -8.69 1.23
CA ILE A 238 -4.57 -9.77 1.92
C ILE A 238 -5.27 -10.67 0.90
N VAL A 239 -5.94 -10.09 -0.10
CA VAL A 239 -6.61 -10.84 -1.16
C VAL A 239 -5.58 -11.61 -1.99
N GLY A 240 -4.51 -10.97 -2.47
CA GLY A 240 -3.46 -11.61 -3.25
C GLY A 240 -2.79 -12.78 -2.52
N SER A 241 -2.46 -12.61 -1.24
CA SER A 241 -1.90 -13.68 -0.40
C SER A 241 -2.90 -14.82 -0.20
N ALA A 242 -4.19 -14.52 0.01
CA ALA A 242 -5.24 -15.52 0.13
C ALA A 242 -5.43 -16.32 -1.17
N VAL A 243 -5.33 -15.67 -2.33
CA VAL A 243 -5.33 -16.33 -3.64
C VAL A 243 -4.13 -17.27 -3.77
N ALA A 244 -2.94 -16.84 -3.37
CA ALA A 244 -1.76 -17.69 -3.38
C ALA A 244 -1.94 -18.94 -2.48
N PHE A 245 -2.48 -18.78 -1.27
CA PHE A 245 -2.80 -19.91 -0.39
C PHE A 245 -3.84 -20.87 -0.98
N LYS A 246 -4.85 -20.35 -1.69
CA LYS A 246 -5.84 -21.15 -2.40
C LYS A 246 -5.19 -22.01 -3.48
N VAL A 247 -4.26 -21.45 -4.25
CA VAL A 247 -3.57 -22.18 -5.33
C VAL A 247 -2.56 -23.19 -4.77
N LEU A 248 -1.79 -22.82 -3.75
CA LEU A 248 -0.74 -23.69 -3.19
C LEU A 248 -1.28 -24.84 -2.33
N PHE A 249 -2.29 -24.56 -1.52
CA PHE A 249 -2.78 -25.49 -0.48
C PHE A 249 -4.25 -25.88 -0.65
N GLY A 250 -4.95 -25.34 -1.64
CA GLY A 250 -6.38 -25.62 -1.84
C GLY A 250 -7.29 -24.99 -0.78
N LEU A 251 -6.81 -23.98 -0.05
CA LEU A 251 -7.58 -23.34 1.02
C LEU A 251 -8.63 -22.37 0.45
N PRO A 252 -9.85 -22.31 1.00
CA PRO A 252 -10.81 -21.27 0.66
C PRO A 252 -10.28 -19.87 1.00
N LEU A 253 -10.69 -18.87 0.22
CA LEU A 253 -10.18 -17.50 0.27
C LEU A 253 -10.27 -16.88 1.68
N TRP A 254 -11.41 -17.05 2.35
CA TRP A 254 -11.60 -16.50 3.71
C TRP A 254 -10.63 -17.09 4.73
N MET A 255 -10.26 -18.38 4.62
CA MET A 255 -9.22 -18.98 5.47
C MET A 255 -7.85 -18.40 5.13
N GLY A 256 -7.57 -18.21 3.84
CA GLY A 256 -6.36 -17.51 3.39
C GLY A 256 -6.25 -16.13 4.02
N CYS A 257 -7.31 -15.32 4.00
CA CYS A 257 -7.32 -13.99 4.64
C CYS A 257 -7.04 -14.08 6.15
N LEU A 258 -7.67 -15.01 6.88
CA LEU A 258 -7.41 -15.16 8.31
C LEU A 258 -5.95 -15.56 8.62
N ILE A 259 -5.35 -16.41 7.78
CA ILE A 259 -3.93 -16.79 7.89
C ILE A 259 -3.03 -15.57 7.71
N THR A 260 -3.33 -14.68 6.75
CA THR A 260 -2.56 -13.44 6.59
C THR A 260 -2.66 -12.52 7.80
N GLY A 261 -3.78 -12.55 8.52
CA GLY A 261 -3.92 -11.86 9.81
C GLY A 261 -2.93 -12.37 10.85
N ILE A 262 -2.69 -13.69 10.91
CA ILE A 262 -1.70 -14.29 11.81
C ILE A 262 -0.28 -13.93 11.38
N ASP A 263 -0.02 -13.86 10.08
CA ASP A 263 1.30 -13.52 9.55
C ASP A 263 1.79 -12.12 9.97
N THR A 264 0.86 -11.19 10.24
CA THR A 264 1.20 -9.88 10.82
C THR A 264 1.91 -9.99 12.18
N LEU A 265 1.64 -11.04 12.95
CA LEU A 265 2.32 -11.33 14.22
C LEU A 265 3.75 -11.87 13.99
N THR A 266 3.94 -12.66 12.93
CA THR A 266 5.27 -13.11 12.50
C THR A 266 6.14 -11.92 12.11
N PHE A 267 5.56 -10.96 11.38
CA PHE A 267 6.23 -9.71 11.04
C PHE A 267 6.65 -8.92 12.28
N LEU A 268 5.73 -8.76 13.24
CA LEU A 268 6.05 -8.07 14.48
C LEU A 268 7.21 -8.75 15.21
N GLY A 269 7.26 -10.10 15.20
CA GLY A 269 8.38 -10.87 15.72
C GLY A 269 9.70 -10.60 14.99
N LEU A 270 9.67 -10.51 13.65
CA LEU A 270 10.84 -10.19 12.83
C LEU A 270 11.38 -8.76 13.06
N HIS A 271 10.49 -7.80 13.33
CA HIS A 271 10.88 -6.43 13.65
C HIS A 271 11.75 -6.35 14.91
N ILE A 272 11.44 -7.16 15.92
CA ILE A 272 12.20 -7.22 17.19
C ILE A 272 13.64 -7.72 16.98
N ILE A 273 13.90 -8.50 15.91
CA ILE A 273 15.20 -9.12 15.63
C ILE A 273 16.19 -8.13 14.98
N GLY A 274 15.70 -7.03 14.39
CA GLY A 274 16.51 -5.91 13.91
C GLY A 274 16.52 -5.67 12.40
N VAL A 275 16.74 -4.41 12.01
CA VAL A 275 16.53 -3.85 10.65
C VAL A 275 17.33 -4.56 9.57
N ARG A 276 18.59 -4.94 9.82
CA ARG A 276 19.42 -5.61 8.79
C ARG A 276 18.92 -7.02 8.44
N LYS A 277 18.33 -7.72 9.40
CA LYS A 277 17.76 -9.06 9.14
C LYS A 277 16.47 -8.94 8.33
N LEU A 278 15.70 -7.89 8.61
CA LEU A 278 14.51 -7.52 7.85
C LEU A 278 14.88 -7.12 6.41
N GLU A 279 15.89 -6.27 6.19
CA GLU A 279 16.40 -5.95 4.84
C GLU A 279 16.81 -7.21 4.05
N LEU A 280 17.52 -8.15 4.69
CA LEU A 280 17.90 -9.42 4.06
C LEU A 280 16.68 -10.28 3.69
N PHE A 281 15.65 -10.28 4.54
CA PHE A 281 14.39 -10.98 4.27
C PHE A 281 13.68 -10.39 3.03
N PHE A 282 13.66 -9.06 2.88
CA PHE A 282 13.13 -8.43 1.67
C PHE A 282 13.93 -8.77 0.42
N VAL A 283 15.26 -8.76 0.50
CA VAL A 283 16.10 -9.19 -0.64
C VAL A 283 15.77 -10.63 -1.04
N PHE A 284 15.50 -11.51 -0.07
CA PHE A 284 15.03 -12.87 -0.34
C PHE A 284 13.67 -12.88 -1.05
N LEU A 285 12.67 -12.13 -0.57
CA LEU A 285 11.35 -12.06 -1.22
C LEU A 285 11.43 -11.48 -2.64
N ILE A 286 12.17 -10.39 -2.85
CA ILE A 286 12.39 -9.79 -4.17
C ILE A 286 13.09 -10.77 -5.12
N SER A 287 14.11 -11.49 -4.62
CA SER A 287 14.81 -12.50 -5.42
C SER A 287 13.87 -13.65 -5.83
N MET A 288 12.96 -14.05 -4.93
CA MET A 288 11.94 -15.06 -5.22
C MET A 288 10.94 -14.56 -6.27
N MET A 289 10.47 -13.32 -6.17
CA MET A 289 9.61 -12.70 -7.19
C MET A 289 10.30 -12.62 -8.55
N CYS A 290 11.55 -12.15 -8.59
CA CYS A 290 12.37 -12.12 -9.80
C CYS A 290 12.44 -13.51 -10.43
N PHE A 291 12.83 -14.52 -9.63
CA PHE A 291 12.94 -15.89 -10.12
C PHE A 291 11.61 -16.39 -10.69
N CYS A 292 10.50 -16.21 -9.97
CA CYS A 292 9.20 -16.70 -10.40
C CYS A 292 8.71 -16.03 -11.70
N PHE A 293 8.70 -14.70 -11.75
CA PHE A 293 8.13 -13.97 -12.90
C PHE A 293 9.03 -14.00 -14.13
N PHE A 294 10.36 -14.01 -13.95
CA PHE A 294 11.26 -14.26 -15.08
C PHE A 294 11.21 -15.71 -15.55
N ALA A 295 11.05 -16.69 -14.66
CA ALA A 295 10.89 -18.07 -15.08
C ALA A 295 9.63 -18.25 -15.94
N THR A 296 8.51 -17.61 -15.58
CA THR A 296 7.30 -17.61 -16.43
C THR A 296 7.52 -16.88 -17.75
N PHE A 297 8.24 -15.76 -17.76
CA PHE A 297 8.58 -15.02 -18.97
C PHE A 297 9.47 -15.80 -19.94
N PHE A 298 10.47 -16.53 -19.44
CA PHE A 298 11.32 -17.35 -20.28
C PHE A 298 10.64 -18.67 -20.72
N ALA A 299 9.62 -19.12 -19.98
CA ALA A 299 8.82 -20.28 -20.37
C ALA A 299 7.87 -19.94 -21.54
N ASP A 300 7.36 -18.72 -21.60
CA ASP A 300 6.52 -18.21 -22.69
C ASP A 300 7.13 -16.93 -23.30
N PRO A 301 8.21 -17.05 -24.11
CA PRO A 301 8.94 -15.89 -24.58
C PRO A 301 8.07 -15.05 -25.54
N PRO A 302 7.84 -13.75 -25.26
CA PRO A 302 7.05 -12.88 -26.13
C PRO A 302 7.81 -12.55 -27.42
N ASP A 303 7.08 -12.11 -28.46
CA ASP A 303 7.70 -11.56 -29.66
C ASP A 303 8.48 -10.26 -29.32
N PRO A 304 9.82 -10.24 -29.46
CA PRO A 304 10.63 -9.06 -29.12
C PRO A 304 10.25 -7.82 -29.92
N ILE A 305 9.73 -7.99 -31.14
CA ILE A 305 9.37 -6.87 -32.02
C ILE A 305 8.08 -6.21 -31.52
N GLU A 306 7.06 -6.99 -31.18
CA GLU A 306 5.81 -6.47 -30.65
C GLU A 306 5.99 -5.85 -29.26
N MET A 307 6.81 -6.46 -28.41
CA MET A 307 7.20 -5.88 -27.12
C MET A 307 7.93 -4.55 -27.30
N ALA A 308 8.90 -4.47 -28.22
CA ALA A 308 9.63 -3.23 -28.51
C ALA A 308 8.71 -2.13 -29.09
N LYS A 309 7.72 -2.49 -29.92
CA LYS A 309 6.69 -1.56 -30.39
C LYS A 309 5.83 -1.05 -29.23
N GLY A 310 5.37 -1.94 -28.36
CA GLY A 310 4.58 -1.59 -27.17
C GLY A 310 5.32 -0.65 -26.20
N LEU A 311 6.65 -0.75 -26.13
CA LEU A 311 7.49 0.14 -25.33
C LEU A 311 7.74 1.52 -25.96
N SER A 312 7.75 1.61 -27.28
CA SER A 312 8.22 2.82 -28.01
C SER A 312 7.09 3.64 -28.64
N VAL A 313 5.93 3.04 -28.92
CA VAL A 313 4.83 3.69 -29.60
C VAL A 313 3.76 4.11 -28.58
N PRO A 314 3.57 5.42 -28.31
CA PRO A 314 2.54 5.90 -27.41
C PRO A 314 1.17 5.81 -28.08
N TYR A 315 0.51 4.67 -27.94
CA TYR A 315 -0.84 4.41 -28.41
C TYR A 315 -1.65 3.72 -27.32
N VAL A 316 -2.91 4.13 -27.14
CA VAL A 316 -3.86 3.53 -26.20
C VAL A 316 -5.19 3.41 -26.91
N HIS A 317 -5.71 2.18 -27.01
CA HIS A 317 -7.04 1.93 -27.53
C HIS A 317 -8.11 2.45 -26.56
N GLU A 318 -9.26 2.91 -27.07
CA GLU A 318 -10.33 3.52 -26.24
C GLU A 318 -10.81 2.60 -25.11
N THR A 319 -10.85 1.29 -25.38
CA THR A 319 -11.25 0.26 -24.40
C THR A 319 -10.19 -0.03 -23.33
N ALA A 320 -8.93 0.39 -23.54
CA ALA A 320 -7.81 0.12 -22.64
C ALA A 320 -7.48 1.32 -21.73
N THR A 321 -8.32 2.35 -21.74
CA THR A 321 -8.11 3.58 -20.96
C THR A 321 -8.17 3.33 -19.46
N VAL A 322 -9.10 2.50 -18.99
CA VAL A 322 -9.22 2.13 -17.56
C VAL A 322 -7.95 1.42 -17.09
N GLN A 323 -7.42 0.48 -17.89
CA GLN A 323 -6.19 -0.24 -17.56
C GLN A 323 -4.97 0.70 -17.55
N ALA A 324 -4.90 1.67 -18.47
CA ALA A 324 -3.83 2.67 -18.46
C ALA A 324 -3.84 3.53 -17.17
N VAL A 325 -5.03 3.91 -16.67
CA VAL A 325 -5.15 4.64 -15.40
C VAL A 325 -4.91 3.73 -14.20
N SER A 326 -5.37 2.48 -14.26
CA SER A 326 -5.11 1.46 -13.24
C SER A 326 -3.60 1.27 -13.05
N ILE A 327 -2.82 1.16 -14.13
CA ILE A 327 -1.34 1.10 -14.07
C ILE A 327 -0.77 2.35 -13.39
N LEU A 328 -1.25 3.54 -13.74
CA LEU A 328 -0.74 4.78 -13.14
C LEU A 328 -1.01 4.82 -11.62
N GLY A 329 -2.21 4.42 -11.20
CA GLY A 329 -2.61 4.37 -9.79
C GLY A 329 -1.85 3.31 -9.00
N ALA A 330 -1.66 2.12 -9.58
CA ALA A 330 -0.92 1.02 -8.96
C ALA A 330 0.59 1.32 -8.85
N VAL A 331 1.18 1.94 -9.88
CA VAL A 331 2.62 2.25 -9.89
C VAL A 331 2.95 3.47 -9.03
N VAL A 332 2.13 4.52 -9.05
CA VAL A 332 2.37 5.72 -8.25
C VAL A 332 1.47 5.69 -7.03
N MET A 333 1.93 5.03 -5.97
CA MET A 333 1.18 4.93 -4.72
C MET A 333 1.43 6.14 -3.80
N PRO A 334 0.37 6.80 -3.29
CA PRO A 334 0.54 7.98 -2.44
C PRO A 334 1.22 7.66 -1.10
N HIS A 335 0.87 6.56 -0.46
CA HIS A 335 1.45 6.16 0.83
C HIS A 335 2.93 5.80 0.71
N ASN A 336 3.37 5.31 -0.46
CA ASN A 336 4.76 4.95 -0.69
C ASN A 336 5.67 6.19 -0.76
N ILE A 337 5.14 7.36 -1.15
CA ILE A 337 5.85 8.64 -1.08
C ILE A 337 6.14 9.03 0.38
N TYR A 338 5.15 8.86 1.27
CA TYR A 338 5.33 9.11 2.69
C TYR A 338 6.33 8.13 3.29
N LEU A 339 6.17 6.84 2.98
CA LEU A 339 7.07 5.78 3.43
C LEU A 339 8.53 6.08 3.07
N HIS A 340 8.84 6.37 1.80
CA HIS A 340 10.22 6.58 1.39
C HIS A 340 10.85 7.83 2.02
N SER A 341 10.06 8.89 2.23
CA SER A 341 10.53 10.09 2.94
C SER A 341 10.93 9.80 4.40
N ALA A 342 10.33 8.79 5.02
CA ALA A 342 10.64 8.35 6.38
C ALA A 342 11.78 7.32 6.41
N LEU A 343 11.82 6.36 5.49
CA LEU A 343 12.82 5.30 5.49
C LEU A 343 14.26 5.82 5.37
N VAL A 344 14.46 6.92 4.65
CA VAL A 344 15.79 7.56 4.54
C VAL A 344 16.30 8.14 5.85
N LEU A 345 15.42 8.40 6.83
CA LEU A 345 15.78 8.88 8.16
C LEU A 345 16.39 7.78 9.04
N SER A 346 16.27 6.51 8.64
CA SER A 346 16.94 5.39 9.32
C SER A 346 18.47 5.43 9.21
N ARG A 347 19.01 6.27 8.32
CA ARG A 347 20.44 6.48 8.14
C ARG A 347 20.84 7.82 8.75
N ASP A 348 21.83 7.80 9.64
CA ASP A 348 22.36 9.00 10.26
C ASP A 348 23.16 9.85 9.25
N ILE A 349 22.83 11.13 9.15
CA ILE A 349 23.39 12.08 8.19
C ILE A 349 23.68 13.38 8.93
N ASP A 350 24.94 13.81 8.86
CA ASP A 350 25.37 15.15 9.29
C ASP A 350 24.71 16.21 8.38
N ARG A 351 23.63 16.84 8.89
CA ARG A 351 22.84 17.87 8.21
C ARG A 351 23.45 19.27 8.33
N GLU A 352 24.47 19.47 9.17
CA GLU A 352 25.19 20.74 9.21
C GLU A 352 26.09 20.90 7.97
N ARG A 353 26.53 19.77 7.42
CA ARG A 353 27.45 19.74 6.29
C ARG A 353 26.72 19.52 4.96
N ASN A 354 26.61 20.59 4.18
CA ASN A 354 26.08 20.55 2.81
C ASN A 354 26.69 19.46 1.90
N SER A 355 27.97 19.10 2.09
CA SER A 355 28.59 18.03 1.29
C SER A 355 28.03 16.65 1.62
N LYS A 356 27.59 16.41 2.86
CA LYS A 356 27.05 15.12 3.33
C LYS A 356 25.61 14.94 2.90
N ILE A 357 24.80 15.99 2.95
CA ILE A 357 23.45 16.01 2.38
C ILE A 357 23.50 15.71 0.87
N ALA A 358 24.41 16.35 0.13
CA ALA A 358 24.56 16.10 -1.30
C ALA A 358 25.05 14.66 -1.61
N GLU A 359 25.92 14.11 -0.76
CA GLU A 359 26.41 12.73 -0.85
C GLU A 359 25.25 11.73 -0.64
N ALA A 360 24.46 11.91 0.43
CA ALA A 360 23.31 11.07 0.75
C ALA A 360 22.23 11.12 -0.35
N ASN A 361 21.85 12.33 -0.79
CA ASN A 361 20.88 12.51 -1.89
C ASN A 361 21.32 11.78 -3.17
N LYS A 362 22.62 11.78 -3.48
CA LYS A 362 23.16 11.07 -4.64
C LYS A 362 23.01 9.55 -4.48
N TYR A 363 23.43 8.99 -3.36
CA TYR A 363 23.42 7.53 -3.17
C TYR A 363 22.00 6.98 -3.05
N PHE A 364 21.10 7.64 -2.33
CA PHE A 364 19.70 7.22 -2.26
C PHE A 364 18.99 7.33 -3.61
N ALA A 365 19.28 8.35 -4.42
CA ALA A 365 18.72 8.43 -5.77
C ALA A 365 19.22 7.31 -6.69
N ILE A 366 20.50 6.94 -6.61
CA ILE A 366 21.05 5.80 -7.37
C ILE A 366 20.42 4.49 -6.90
N GLU A 367 20.32 4.28 -5.59
CA GLU A 367 19.71 3.09 -5.01
C GLU A 367 18.24 2.94 -5.43
N ALA A 368 17.43 3.98 -5.25
CA ALA A 368 16.03 3.99 -5.66
C ALA A 368 15.87 3.74 -7.16
N GLY A 369 16.77 4.29 -7.98
CA GLY A 369 16.78 4.05 -9.43
C GLY A 369 17.08 2.60 -9.79
N LEU A 370 18.04 1.96 -9.11
CA LEU A 370 18.35 0.54 -9.31
C LEU A 370 17.20 -0.35 -8.86
N ALA A 371 16.61 -0.07 -7.70
CA ALA A 371 15.52 -0.85 -7.14
C ALA A 371 14.27 -0.78 -8.04
N LEU A 372 13.84 0.42 -8.44
CA LEU A 372 12.70 0.60 -9.35
C LEU A 372 12.97 0.07 -10.76
N PHE A 373 14.22 0.06 -11.21
CA PHE A 373 14.56 -0.58 -12.48
C PHE A 373 14.35 -2.10 -12.43
N VAL A 374 14.71 -2.76 -11.32
CA VAL A 374 14.40 -4.18 -11.12
C VAL A 374 12.89 -4.40 -11.06
N SER A 375 12.15 -3.56 -10.34
CA SER A 375 10.68 -3.65 -10.30
C SER A 375 10.07 -3.51 -11.70
N LEU A 376 10.53 -2.52 -12.48
CA LEU A 376 10.08 -2.32 -13.86
C LEU A 376 10.29 -3.56 -14.74
N LEU A 377 11.44 -4.24 -14.61
CA LEU A 377 11.70 -5.45 -15.39
C LEU A 377 10.76 -6.60 -15.01
N ILE A 378 10.39 -6.71 -13.74
CA ILE A 378 9.38 -7.67 -13.28
C ILE A 378 8.01 -7.30 -13.85
N ASN A 379 7.59 -6.04 -13.76
CA ASN A 379 6.31 -5.59 -14.31
C ASN A 379 6.26 -5.84 -15.83
N TRP A 380 7.33 -5.53 -16.57
CA TRP A 380 7.45 -5.87 -18.00
C TRP A 380 7.30 -7.36 -18.26
N ALA A 381 7.92 -8.20 -17.41
CA ALA A 381 7.81 -9.65 -17.54
C ALA A 381 6.36 -10.12 -17.37
N VAL A 382 5.65 -9.62 -16.34
CA VAL A 382 4.25 -9.95 -16.07
C VAL A 382 3.35 -9.51 -17.23
N VAL A 383 3.40 -8.23 -17.62
CA VAL A 383 2.57 -7.71 -18.73
C VAL A 383 2.81 -8.51 -20.01
N SER A 384 4.06 -8.84 -20.31
CA SER A 384 4.42 -9.54 -21.55
C SER A 384 3.93 -11.00 -21.58
N VAL A 385 4.03 -11.72 -20.47
CA VAL A 385 3.51 -13.10 -20.36
C VAL A 385 1.99 -13.11 -20.60
N PHE A 386 1.26 -12.18 -19.99
CA PHE A 386 -0.18 -12.14 -20.13
C PHE A 386 -0.62 -11.60 -21.50
N ALA A 387 0.14 -10.69 -22.10
CA ALA A 387 -0.06 -10.23 -23.47
C ALA A 387 0.13 -11.37 -24.48
N ASN A 388 1.19 -12.16 -24.37
CA ASN A 388 1.42 -13.27 -25.29
C ASN A 388 0.36 -14.37 -25.12
N GLY A 389 0.13 -14.76 -23.87
CA GLY A 389 -0.67 -15.92 -23.51
C GLY A 389 -2.18 -15.71 -23.61
N PHE A 390 -2.70 -14.49 -23.40
CA PHE A 390 -4.14 -14.27 -23.21
C PHE A 390 -4.74 -13.12 -24.03
N TYR A 391 -3.95 -12.30 -24.73
CA TYR A 391 -4.53 -11.24 -25.56
C TYR A 391 -5.15 -11.82 -26.85
N SER A 392 -6.33 -11.31 -27.21
CA SER A 392 -6.99 -11.58 -28.50
C SER A 392 -7.81 -10.38 -28.96
N THR A 393 -7.67 -10.03 -30.24
CA THR A 393 -8.41 -8.92 -30.87
C THR A 393 -9.92 -9.17 -30.87
N THR A 394 -10.35 -10.42 -30.90
CA THR A 394 -11.78 -10.80 -30.82
C THR A 394 -12.37 -10.40 -29.47
N CYS A 395 -11.65 -10.63 -28.37
CA CYS A 395 -12.14 -10.30 -27.03
C CYS A 395 -12.07 -8.80 -26.75
N GLN A 396 -11.01 -8.12 -27.22
CA GLN A 396 -10.87 -6.66 -27.06
C GLN A 396 -11.99 -5.87 -27.76
N ASN A 397 -12.45 -6.34 -28.92
CA ASN A 397 -13.51 -5.69 -29.69
C ASN A 397 -14.93 -6.06 -29.20
N HIS A 398 -15.06 -7.04 -28.30
CA HIS A 398 -16.34 -7.45 -27.77
C HIS A 398 -16.74 -6.54 -26.59
N GLN A 399 -17.64 -5.59 -26.85
CA GLN A 399 -18.10 -4.61 -25.85
C GLN A 399 -19.45 -4.97 -25.20
N GLN A 400 -20.06 -6.10 -25.57
CA GLN A 400 -21.32 -6.52 -24.98
C GLN A 400 -21.08 -7.32 -23.70
N PRO A 401 -21.94 -7.19 -22.67
CA PRO A 401 -21.85 -8.02 -21.48
C PRO A 401 -22.02 -9.50 -21.82
N LEU A 402 -21.22 -10.35 -21.18
CA LEU A 402 -21.29 -11.80 -21.33
C LEU A 402 -22.06 -12.42 -20.17
N GLU A 403 -23.02 -13.30 -20.48
CA GLU A 403 -23.71 -14.11 -19.48
C GLU A 403 -22.98 -15.44 -19.28
N LEU A 404 -22.40 -15.65 -18.09
CA LEU A 404 -21.78 -16.91 -17.70
C LEU A 404 -22.84 -17.89 -17.20
N MET A 405 -23.12 -18.91 -18.01
CA MET A 405 -23.99 -20.05 -17.68
C MET A 405 -23.22 -21.08 -16.82
N PRO A 406 -23.88 -21.80 -15.89
CA PRO A 406 -25.31 -21.79 -15.56
C PRO A 406 -25.72 -20.70 -14.55
N SER A 407 -24.76 -19.93 -14.01
CA SER A 407 -25.00 -18.99 -12.90
C SER A 407 -25.76 -17.72 -13.30
N LYS A 408 -25.93 -17.42 -14.60
CA LYS A 408 -26.47 -16.15 -15.12
C LYS A 408 -25.76 -14.92 -14.54
N ASN A 409 -24.47 -15.04 -14.29
CA ASN A 409 -23.66 -13.90 -13.87
C ASN A 409 -23.35 -13.09 -15.12
N VAL A 410 -23.81 -11.83 -15.14
CA VAL A 410 -23.48 -10.87 -16.20
C VAL A 410 -22.09 -10.32 -15.91
N VAL A 411 -21.24 -10.35 -16.92
CA VAL A 411 -19.88 -9.84 -16.84
C VAL A 411 -19.70 -8.72 -17.86
N ASP A 412 -19.22 -7.59 -17.37
CA ASP A 412 -18.92 -6.44 -18.20
C ASP A 412 -17.51 -6.58 -18.81
N PRO A 413 -17.27 -6.03 -20.02
CA PRO A 413 -15.92 -5.89 -20.56
C PRO A 413 -15.05 -5.03 -19.63
N PRO A 414 -13.71 -5.16 -19.71
CA PRO A 414 -12.91 -5.86 -20.74
C PRO A 414 -12.73 -7.37 -20.53
N PHE A 415 -12.35 -8.08 -21.62
CA PHE A 415 -12.17 -9.53 -21.63
C PHE A 415 -10.80 -9.95 -22.18
N ALA A 416 -10.25 -11.02 -21.62
CA ALA A 416 -9.06 -11.72 -22.10
C ALA A 416 -9.45 -13.08 -22.69
N CYS A 417 -8.59 -13.64 -23.53
CA CYS A 417 -8.78 -14.97 -24.09
C CYS A 417 -8.21 -16.04 -23.16
N VAL A 418 -9.08 -16.65 -22.34
CA VAL A 418 -8.68 -17.65 -21.34
C VAL A 418 -8.85 -19.06 -21.92
N PRO A 419 -7.85 -19.96 -21.83
CA PRO A 419 -7.95 -21.32 -22.35
C PRO A 419 -9.12 -22.09 -21.77
N ARG A 420 -9.79 -22.91 -22.58
CA ARG A 420 -10.88 -23.77 -22.12
C ARG A 420 -10.33 -24.91 -21.26
N ILE A 421 -10.73 -24.97 -20.00
CA ILE A 421 -10.65 -26.22 -19.22
C ILE A 421 -11.79 -27.10 -19.73
N ASN A 422 -11.48 -28.30 -20.23
CA ASN A 422 -12.45 -29.25 -20.80
C ASN A 422 -13.56 -29.62 -19.79
N THR A 423 -14.64 -28.86 -19.74
CA THR A 423 -15.90 -29.25 -19.10
C THR A 423 -16.89 -29.60 -20.19
N ALA A 424 -17.08 -30.90 -20.40
CA ALA A 424 -17.86 -31.46 -21.51
C ALA A 424 -19.38 -31.17 -21.47
N ASP A 425 -19.89 -30.35 -20.54
CA ASP A 425 -21.33 -30.27 -20.23
C ASP A 425 -21.91 -28.87 -20.04
N ALA A 426 -21.23 -27.81 -20.49
CA ALA A 426 -21.79 -26.47 -20.34
C ALA A 426 -21.97 -25.75 -21.68
N GLN A 427 -23.24 -25.54 -22.00
CA GLN A 427 -23.72 -24.81 -23.17
C GLN A 427 -23.60 -23.31 -22.86
N TYR A 428 -22.48 -22.69 -23.26
CA TYR A 428 -22.18 -21.28 -22.98
C TYR A 428 -22.50 -20.38 -24.17
N THR A 429 -23.05 -19.18 -23.92
CA THR A 429 -22.87 -17.99 -24.76
C THR A 429 -21.45 -17.45 -24.56
N SER A 430 -20.44 -18.23 -24.96
CA SER A 430 -19.02 -17.83 -24.85
C SER A 430 -18.48 -17.51 -26.23
N VAL A 431 -17.88 -16.31 -26.38
CA VAL A 431 -17.20 -15.92 -27.61
C VAL A 431 -15.88 -16.69 -27.65
N ALA A 432 -15.72 -17.56 -28.64
CA ALA A 432 -14.47 -18.27 -28.88
C ALA A 432 -13.39 -17.29 -29.36
N CYS A 433 -12.17 -17.50 -28.90
CA CYS A 433 -11.03 -16.67 -29.24
C CYS A 433 -9.79 -17.53 -29.46
N VAL A 434 -8.84 -16.97 -30.19
CA VAL A 434 -7.52 -17.56 -30.39
C VAL A 434 -6.50 -16.49 -30.00
N THR A 435 -5.52 -16.88 -29.19
CA THR A 435 -4.45 -15.99 -28.73
C THR A 435 -3.39 -15.83 -29.80
N SER A 436 -2.51 -14.83 -29.64
CA SER A 436 -1.35 -14.65 -30.54
C SER A 436 -0.41 -15.86 -30.57
N ALA A 437 -0.32 -16.60 -29.46
CA ALA A 437 0.41 -17.86 -29.34
C ALA A 437 -0.32 -19.08 -29.93
N GLY A 438 -1.56 -18.91 -30.45
CA GLY A 438 -2.35 -19.97 -31.07
C GLY A 438 -3.15 -20.83 -30.09
N HIS A 439 -3.32 -20.40 -28.83
CA HIS A 439 -4.16 -21.11 -27.87
C HIS A 439 -5.63 -20.78 -28.10
N GLU A 440 -6.47 -21.82 -28.19
CA GLU A 440 -7.91 -21.69 -28.26
C GLU A 440 -8.51 -21.46 -26.87
N GLY A 441 -9.41 -20.48 -26.76
CA GLY A 441 -10.01 -20.08 -25.50
C GLY A 441 -11.40 -19.47 -25.65
N THR A 442 -11.85 -18.85 -24.56
CA THR A 442 -13.08 -18.08 -24.52
C THR A 442 -12.85 -16.73 -23.88
N CYS A 443 -13.53 -15.71 -24.38
CA CYS A 443 -13.46 -14.37 -23.80
C CYS A 443 -14.07 -14.39 -22.38
N MET A 444 -13.23 -14.08 -21.39
CA MET A 444 -13.59 -13.99 -19.98
C MET A 444 -12.71 -12.91 -19.32
N PRO A 445 -13.18 -12.27 -18.24
CA PRO A 445 -12.31 -11.42 -17.44
C PRO A 445 -11.24 -12.27 -16.78
N ILE A 446 -10.11 -11.63 -16.51
CA ILE A 446 -8.96 -12.24 -15.83
C ILE A 446 -8.51 -11.34 -14.69
N GLY A 447 -8.26 -11.97 -13.55
CA GLY A 447 -7.69 -11.34 -12.36
C GLY A 447 -6.77 -12.32 -11.65
N LEU A 448 -6.30 -11.96 -10.46
CA LEU A 448 -5.35 -12.78 -9.69
C LEU A 448 -5.87 -14.21 -9.46
N GLN A 449 -7.18 -14.36 -9.23
CA GLN A 449 -7.81 -15.66 -8.97
C GLN A 449 -7.75 -16.61 -10.17
N GLY A 450 -7.99 -16.09 -11.38
CA GLY A 450 -8.01 -16.86 -12.63
C GLY A 450 -6.64 -17.03 -13.27
N ALA A 451 -5.70 -16.14 -12.96
CA ALA A 451 -4.36 -16.10 -13.55
C ALA A 451 -3.58 -17.42 -13.39
N ALA A 452 -3.56 -17.99 -12.20
CA ALA A 452 -2.82 -19.23 -11.94
C ALA A 452 -3.35 -20.41 -12.77
N THR A 453 -4.68 -20.57 -12.83
CA THR A 453 -5.32 -21.64 -13.61
C THR A 453 -5.15 -21.43 -15.11
N ALA A 454 -5.16 -20.17 -15.56
CA ALA A 454 -4.94 -19.84 -16.96
C ALA A 454 -3.50 -20.14 -17.38
N LEU A 455 -2.51 -19.79 -16.54
CA LEU A 455 -1.11 -20.13 -16.75
C LEU A 455 -0.85 -21.63 -16.71
N GLU A 456 -1.55 -22.38 -15.86
CA GLU A 456 -1.47 -23.85 -15.83
C GLU A 456 -1.93 -24.46 -17.14
N ALA A 457 -3.01 -23.94 -17.72
CA ALA A 457 -3.54 -24.44 -18.98
C ALA A 457 -2.60 -24.19 -20.17
N CYS A 458 -1.87 -23.06 -20.18
CA CYS A 458 -0.92 -22.74 -21.25
C CYS A 458 0.46 -23.40 -21.07
N LEU A 459 1.02 -23.35 -19.85
CA LEU A 459 2.43 -23.67 -19.58
C LEU A 459 2.61 -24.92 -18.71
N GLY A 460 1.52 -25.53 -18.26
CA GLY A 460 1.52 -26.73 -17.42
C GLY A 460 1.58 -26.43 -15.93
N LYS A 461 1.40 -27.47 -15.10
CA LYS A 461 1.22 -27.37 -13.64
C LYS A 461 2.31 -26.60 -12.88
N ALA A 462 3.54 -26.61 -13.38
CA ALA A 462 4.65 -25.91 -12.74
C ALA A 462 4.46 -24.38 -12.74
N SER A 463 3.86 -23.81 -13.79
CA SER A 463 3.67 -22.35 -13.90
C SER A 463 2.72 -21.80 -12.84
N SER A 464 1.64 -22.51 -12.54
CA SER A 464 0.68 -22.15 -11.48
C SER A 464 1.32 -22.14 -10.10
N THR A 465 2.19 -23.11 -9.82
CA THR A 465 2.93 -23.16 -8.54
C THR A 465 3.94 -22.00 -8.45
N ILE A 466 4.70 -21.75 -9.53
CA ILE A 466 5.67 -20.66 -9.59
C ILE A 466 4.97 -19.31 -9.43
N TRP A 467 3.85 -19.11 -10.13
CA TRP A 467 3.01 -17.92 -10.02
C TRP A 467 2.51 -17.71 -8.58
N ALA A 468 1.97 -18.74 -7.95
CA ALA A 468 1.46 -18.64 -6.60
C ALA A 468 2.55 -18.38 -5.55
N ILE A 469 3.76 -18.93 -5.72
CA ILE A 469 4.91 -18.59 -4.88
C ILE A 469 5.31 -17.12 -5.06
N GLY A 470 5.37 -16.63 -6.30
CA GLY A 470 5.68 -15.22 -6.60
C GLY A 470 4.63 -14.28 -6.03
N LEU A 471 3.35 -14.61 -6.18
CA LEU A 471 2.23 -13.84 -5.63
C LEU A 471 2.22 -13.83 -4.10
N LEU A 472 2.56 -14.95 -3.46
CA LEU A 472 2.71 -15.00 -2.01
C LEU A 472 3.88 -14.11 -1.56
N ALA A 473 5.01 -14.16 -2.26
CA ALA A 473 6.16 -13.29 -1.97
C ALA A 473 5.78 -11.81 -2.03
N ALA A 474 5.06 -11.42 -3.09
CA ALA A 474 4.55 -10.08 -3.30
C ALA A 474 3.64 -9.63 -2.15
N GLY A 475 2.60 -10.40 -1.84
CA GLY A 475 1.65 -10.07 -0.77
C GLY A 475 2.31 -9.96 0.61
N GLN A 476 3.24 -10.86 0.93
CA GLN A 476 3.98 -10.86 2.19
C GLN A 476 4.92 -9.65 2.30
N SER A 477 5.62 -9.33 1.22
CA SER A 477 6.53 -8.18 1.19
C SER A 477 5.77 -6.85 1.32
N SER A 478 4.64 -6.71 0.61
CA SER A 478 3.82 -5.49 0.66
C SER A 478 3.13 -5.31 2.02
N THR A 479 2.75 -6.43 2.67
CA THR A 479 2.19 -6.42 4.04
C THR A 479 3.09 -5.64 5.02
N MET A 480 4.39 -5.74 4.84
CA MET A 480 5.36 -5.04 5.66
C MET A 480 5.50 -3.56 5.27
N THR A 481 5.43 -3.22 3.99
CA THR A 481 5.52 -1.81 3.56
C THR A 481 4.27 -1.02 3.95
N GLY A 482 3.08 -1.60 3.86
CA GLY A 482 1.82 -0.97 4.29
C GLY A 482 1.80 -0.64 5.79
N THR A 483 2.34 -1.54 6.62
CA THR A 483 2.43 -1.32 8.07
C THR A 483 3.42 -0.22 8.45
N TYR A 484 4.59 -0.16 7.79
CA TYR A 484 5.53 0.96 7.98
C TYR A 484 4.94 2.28 7.48
N ALA A 485 4.27 2.29 6.33
CA ALA A 485 3.64 3.49 5.80
C ALA A 485 2.58 4.00 6.78
N GLY A 486 1.71 3.12 7.29
CA GLY A 486 0.73 3.45 8.32
C GLY A 486 1.35 3.91 9.62
N GLN A 487 2.49 3.34 10.02
CA GLN A 487 3.23 3.80 11.18
C GLN A 487 3.69 5.24 11.02
N PHE A 488 4.47 5.55 9.99
CA PHE A 488 5.03 6.89 9.80
C PHE A 488 3.97 7.94 9.52
N VAL A 489 2.91 7.58 8.79
CA VAL A 489 1.77 8.47 8.56
C VAL A 489 1.06 8.78 9.88
N MET A 490 0.79 7.78 10.71
CA MET A 490 0.10 8.01 11.99
C MET A 490 0.97 8.77 13.01
N GLU A 491 2.26 8.44 13.10
CA GLU A 491 3.23 9.17 13.95
C GLU A 491 3.35 10.63 13.50
N GLY A 492 3.57 10.87 12.21
CA GLY A 492 3.82 12.22 11.74
C GLY A 492 2.59 13.12 11.75
N PHE A 493 1.41 12.58 11.43
CA PHE A 493 0.17 13.37 11.47
C PHE A 493 -0.40 13.51 12.88
N LEU A 494 -0.43 12.44 13.68
CA LEU A 494 -1.12 12.44 14.98
C LEU A 494 -0.18 12.59 16.18
N GLN A 495 1.11 12.26 16.07
CA GLN A 495 2.07 12.22 17.18
C GLN A 495 1.49 11.47 18.39
N LEU A 496 0.81 10.36 18.11
CA LEU A 496 0.31 9.47 19.15
C LEU A 496 1.43 8.51 19.55
N GLU A 497 1.75 8.51 20.83
CA GLU A 497 2.72 7.61 21.44
C GLU A 497 2.04 6.28 21.75
N ILE A 498 1.78 5.51 20.69
CA ILE A 498 1.23 4.16 20.79
C ILE A 498 2.35 3.17 20.43
N PRO A 499 2.55 2.09 21.19
CA PRO A 499 3.54 1.07 20.86
C PRO A 499 3.35 0.57 19.42
N ASN A 500 4.47 0.37 18.72
CA ASN A 500 4.48 -0.01 17.30
C ASN A 500 3.62 -1.26 17.03
N TRP A 501 3.63 -2.23 17.95
CA TRP A 501 2.84 -3.44 17.83
C TRP A 501 1.32 -3.21 17.85
N VAL A 502 0.84 -2.31 18.73
CA VAL A 502 -0.58 -1.98 18.85
C VAL A 502 -1.06 -1.32 17.57
N ARG A 503 -0.24 -0.43 17.02
CA ARG A 503 -0.53 0.29 15.79
C ARG A 503 -0.63 -0.64 14.58
N VAL A 504 0.33 -1.55 14.45
CA VAL A 504 0.34 -2.56 13.38
C VAL A 504 -0.87 -3.48 13.53
N ALA A 505 -1.16 -3.96 14.74
CA ALA A 505 -2.33 -4.79 15.00
C ALA A 505 -3.65 -4.06 14.69
N MET A 506 -3.76 -2.78 15.03
CA MET A 506 -4.96 -1.96 14.78
C MET A 506 -5.18 -1.74 13.28
N THR A 507 -4.15 -1.28 12.56
CA THR A 507 -4.23 -1.05 11.11
C THR A 507 -4.59 -2.34 10.37
N ARG A 508 -4.00 -3.47 10.77
CA ARG A 508 -4.33 -4.79 10.22
C ARG A 508 -5.71 -5.30 10.59
N ALA A 509 -6.19 -5.07 11.80
CA ALA A 509 -7.56 -5.40 12.17
C ALA A 509 -8.58 -4.62 11.32
N ILE A 510 -8.30 -3.34 11.06
CA ILE A 510 -9.15 -2.46 10.24
C ILE A 510 -9.17 -2.90 8.77
N SER A 511 -8.05 -3.37 8.21
CA SER A 511 -7.99 -3.85 6.82
C SER A 511 -8.46 -5.30 6.65
N LEU A 512 -8.25 -6.17 7.64
CA LEU A 512 -8.63 -7.58 7.59
C LEU A 512 -10.15 -7.80 7.58
N ILE A 513 -10.92 -6.99 8.30
CA ILE A 513 -12.38 -7.09 8.33
C ILE A 513 -12.99 -6.91 6.94
N PRO A 514 -12.79 -5.77 6.23
CA PRO A 514 -13.35 -5.58 4.89
C PRO A 514 -12.78 -6.60 3.90
N ALA A 515 -11.49 -6.94 3.97
CA ALA A 515 -10.90 -7.97 3.10
C ALA A 515 -11.56 -9.35 3.31
N THR A 516 -11.83 -9.75 4.56
CA THR A 516 -12.49 -11.01 4.87
C THR A 516 -13.96 -11.00 4.45
N VAL A 517 -14.67 -9.89 4.64
CA VAL A 517 -16.05 -9.72 4.14
C VAL A 517 -16.08 -9.88 2.63
N VAL A 518 -15.17 -9.21 1.91
CA VAL A 518 -15.02 -9.35 0.46
C VAL A 518 -14.71 -10.80 0.10
N ALA A 519 -13.79 -11.47 0.78
CA ALA A 519 -13.45 -12.86 0.50
C ALA A 519 -14.63 -13.83 0.73
N LEU A 520 -15.46 -13.58 1.75
CA LEU A 520 -16.68 -14.36 2.00
C LEU A 520 -17.72 -14.14 0.90
N LEU A 521 -17.89 -12.91 0.43
CA LEU A 521 -18.77 -12.57 -0.70
C LEU A 521 -18.22 -13.07 -2.04
N ALA A 522 -16.90 -13.05 -2.22
CA ALA A 522 -16.23 -13.51 -3.44
C ALA A 522 -16.27 -15.04 -3.56
N ASN A 523 -16.44 -15.76 -2.45
CA ASN A 523 -16.62 -17.21 -2.48
C ASN A 523 -17.88 -17.64 -3.26
N SER A 524 -18.89 -16.76 -3.38
CA SER A 524 -20.04 -16.98 -4.26
C SER A 524 -19.89 -16.35 -5.66
N ASN A 525 -19.11 -15.28 -5.81
CA ASN A 525 -18.87 -14.57 -7.07
C ASN A 525 -17.39 -14.14 -7.23
N TYR A 526 -16.59 -14.95 -7.93
CA TYR A 526 -15.15 -14.70 -8.17
C TYR A 526 -14.89 -13.33 -8.83
N LEU A 527 -15.77 -12.91 -9.73
CA LEU A 527 -15.70 -11.65 -10.47
C LEU A 527 -15.78 -10.38 -9.61
N ALA A 528 -16.36 -10.49 -8.41
CA ALA A 528 -16.54 -9.33 -7.54
C ALA A 528 -15.23 -8.89 -6.87
N ALA A 529 -14.28 -9.82 -6.68
CA ALA A 529 -12.97 -9.52 -6.10
C ALA A 529 -12.09 -8.78 -7.10
N ASP A 530 -11.94 -9.31 -8.32
CA ASP A 530 -11.11 -8.70 -9.36
C ASP A 530 -11.59 -7.25 -9.69
N LYS A 531 -12.91 -7.03 -9.71
CA LYS A 531 -13.49 -5.68 -9.89
C LYS A 531 -13.22 -4.76 -8.69
N LEU A 532 -13.19 -5.30 -7.48
CA LEU A 532 -12.85 -4.50 -6.30
C LEU A 532 -11.39 -4.04 -6.37
N ASP A 533 -10.47 -4.94 -6.72
CA ASP A 533 -9.04 -4.63 -6.77
C ASP A 533 -8.73 -3.58 -7.85
N GLU A 534 -9.38 -3.64 -9.02
CA GLU A 534 -9.32 -2.58 -10.03
C GLU A 534 -9.85 -1.24 -9.48
N MET A 535 -10.97 -1.25 -8.75
CA MET A 535 -11.52 -0.04 -8.12
C MET A 535 -10.61 0.54 -7.02
N LEU A 536 -9.87 -0.31 -6.29
CA LEU A 536 -8.91 0.13 -5.28
C LEU A 536 -7.72 0.84 -5.94
N ASN A 537 -7.22 0.36 -7.08
CA ASN A 537 -6.18 1.07 -7.85
C ASN A 537 -6.67 2.44 -8.36
N VAL A 538 -7.91 2.51 -8.83
CA VAL A 538 -8.53 3.80 -9.20
C VAL A 538 -8.63 4.74 -7.99
N LEU A 539 -9.02 4.23 -6.82
CA LEU A 539 -9.07 5.01 -5.58
C LEU A 539 -7.69 5.54 -5.18
N GLN A 540 -6.63 4.74 -5.30
CA GLN A 540 -5.26 5.17 -5.06
C GLN A 540 -4.85 6.30 -6.01
N SER A 541 -5.21 6.20 -7.29
CA SER A 541 -4.97 7.27 -8.26
C SER A 541 -5.70 8.56 -7.87
N LEU A 542 -6.93 8.49 -7.38
CA LEU A 542 -7.67 9.65 -6.87
C LEU A 542 -7.05 10.28 -5.62
N GLN A 543 -6.31 9.50 -4.82
CA GLN A 543 -5.67 10.01 -3.60
C GLN A 543 -4.29 10.62 -3.86
N LEU A 544 -3.65 10.31 -4.99
CA LEU A 544 -2.34 10.83 -5.39
C LEU A 544 -2.13 12.34 -5.15
N PRO A 545 -3.06 13.24 -5.52
CA PRO A 545 -2.84 14.68 -5.36
C PRO A 545 -2.57 15.11 -3.91
N PHE A 546 -3.12 14.39 -2.93
CA PHE A 546 -2.93 14.67 -1.50
C PHE A 546 -1.51 14.34 -1.01
N ALA A 547 -0.76 13.51 -1.74
CA ALA A 547 0.66 13.27 -1.49
C ALA A 547 1.54 14.19 -2.35
N LEU A 548 1.20 14.32 -3.64
CA LEU A 548 2.01 15.04 -4.63
C LEU A 548 2.08 16.54 -4.37
N VAL A 549 0.95 17.18 -4.06
CA VAL A 549 0.90 18.64 -3.88
C VAL A 549 1.78 19.08 -2.70
N PRO A 550 1.63 18.51 -1.48
CA PRO A 550 2.53 18.86 -0.37
C PRO A 550 4.00 18.60 -0.69
N LEU A 551 4.32 17.43 -1.27
CA LEU A 551 5.69 17.07 -1.62
C LEU A 551 6.33 18.09 -2.56
N LEU A 552 5.64 18.45 -3.64
CA LEU A 552 6.15 19.39 -4.63
C LEU A 552 6.34 20.78 -4.05
N CYS A 553 5.42 21.24 -3.22
CA CYS A 553 5.54 22.55 -2.61
C CYS A 553 6.67 22.63 -1.59
N PHE A 554 6.78 21.63 -0.69
CA PHE A 554 7.86 21.56 0.29
C PHE A 554 9.23 21.45 -0.37
N THR A 555 9.37 20.59 -1.39
CA THR A 555 10.62 20.44 -2.15
C THR A 555 10.94 21.67 -3.03
N SER A 556 9.95 22.51 -3.31
CA SER A 556 10.11 23.76 -4.07
C SER A 556 10.35 24.99 -3.21
N SER A 557 10.22 24.86 -1.88
CA SER A 557 10.37 25.94 -0.92
C SER A 557 11.83 26.21 -0.57
N GLU A 558 12.28 27.45 -0.76
CA GLU A 558 13.66 27.84 -0.42
C GLU A 558 13.93 27.87 1.08
N THR A 559 12.90 28.01 1.90
CA THR A 559 13.05 28.08 3.36
C THR A 559 13.15 26.73 4.00
N LEU A 560 12.46 25.74 3.45
CA LEU A 560 12.53 24.36 3.94
C LEU A 560 13.75 23.63 3.36
N MET A 561 13.98 23.73 2.05
CA MET A 561 15.08 23.02 1.38
C MET A 561 16.41 23.80 1.37
N GLY A 562 16.38 25.08 1.75
CA GLY A 562 17.52 25.97 1.59
C GLY A 562 17.82 26.32 0.13
N LYS A 563 18.61 27.38 -0.07
CA LYS A 563 19.00 27.87 -1.41
C LYS A 563 19.76 26.85 -2.27
N ARG A 564 20.40 25.86 -1.62
CA ARG A 564 21.27 24.89 -2.29
C ARG A 564 20.51 23.65 -2.76
N PHE A 565 19.49 23.22 -2.04
CA PHE A 565 18.79 21.95 -2.31
C PHE A 565 17.33 22.13 -2.75
N VAL A 566 16.85 23.36 -2.90
CA VAL A 566 15.56 23.65 -3.54
C VAL A 566 15.50 23.07 -4.96
N ASN A 567 14.32 22.64 -5.40
CA ASN A 567 14.10 22.18 -6.77
C ASN A 567 14.52 23.23 -7.81
N SER A 568 15.20 22.77 -8.86
CA SER A 568 15.47 23.59 -10.04
C SER A 568 14.17 23.92 -10.77
N TYR A 569 14.18 24.98 -11.59
CA TYR A 569 13.01 25.37 -12.39
C TYR A 569 12.44 24.20 -13.20
N TRP A 570 13.31 23.38 -13.81
CA TRP A 570 12.89 22.20 -14.58
C TRP A 570 12.23 21.14 -13.72
N MET A 571 12.72 20.88 -12.51
CA MET A 571 12.08 19.93 -11.58
C MET A 571 10.72 20.45 -11.10
N LYS A 572 10.61 21.76 -10.85
CA LYS A 572 9.33 22.40 -10.51
C LYS A 572 8.31 22.25 -11.65
N ALA A 573 8.73 22.57 -12.88
CA ALA A 573 7.90 22.46 -14.07
C ALA A 573 7.47 21.01 -14.33
N ALA A 574 8.41 20.06 -14.27
CA ALA A 574 8.12 18.64 -14.43
C ALA A 574 7.15 18.13 -13.37
N GLY A 575 7.39 18.45 -12.09
CA GLY A 575 6.51 18.02 -11.01
C GLY A 575 5.09 18.55 -11.14
N TRP A 576 4.91 19.86 -11.39
CA TRP A 576 3.57 20.42 -11.61
C TRP A 576 2.90 19.87 -12.86
N ALA A 577 3.64 19.65 -13.95
CA ALA A 577 3.11 19.01 -15.15
C ALA A 577 2.62 17.60 -14.86
N SER A 578 3.38 16.80 -14.09
CA SER A 578 2.96 15.47 -13.66
C SER A 578 1.71 15.50 -12.79
N THR A 579 1.59 16.44 -11.84
CA THR A 579 0.38 16.59 -11.02
C THR A 579 -0.83 16.95 -11.86
N VAL A 580 -0.69 17.90 -12.80
CA VAL A 580 -1.78 18.27 -13.73
C VAL A 580 -2.18 17.09 -14.62
N LEU A 581 -1.21 16.32 -15.10
CA LEU A 581 -1.44 15.12 -15.90
C LEU A 581 -2.24 14.08 -15.12
N VAL A 582 -1.80 13.72 -13.90
CA VAL A 582 -2.49 12.74 -13.04
C VAL A 582 -3.91 13.21 -12.72
N LEU A 583 -4.09 14.48 -12.37
CA LEU A 583 -5.41 15.06 -12.12
C LEU A 583 -6.31 15.00 -13.37
N GLY A 584 -5.77 15.33 -14.55
CA GLY A 584 -6.50 15.27 -15.81
C GLY A 584 -6.95 13.85 -16.17
N ILE A 585 -6.05 12.87 -16.00
CA ILE A 585 -6.33 11.45 -16.23
C ILE A 585 -7.44 10.96 -15.28
N ASN A 586 -7.37 11.32 -14.00
CA ASN A 586 -8.39 10.94 -13.02
C ASN A 586 -9.76 11.53 -13.34
N LEU A 587 -9.81 12.82 -13.74
CA LEU A 587 -11.07 13.46 -14.15
C LEU A 587 -11.67 12.80 -15.39
N TYR A 588 -10.82 12.43 -16.36
CA TYR A 588 -11.24 11.69 -17.55
C TYR A 588 -11.80 10.31 -17.19
N LEU A 589 -11.16 9.58 -16.26
CA LEU A 589 -11.65 8.28 -15.82
C LEU A 589 -13.02 8.39 -15.13
N ILE A 590 -13.21 9.37 -14.23
CA ILE A 590 -14.50 9.58 -13.57
C ILE A 590 -15.57 9.87 -14.62
N TYR A 591 -15.27 10.71 -15.62
CA TYR A 591 -16.20 11.02 -16.70
C TYR A 591 -16.60 9.78 -17.51
N ASN A 592 -15.65 8.89 -17.83
CA ASN A 592 -15.91 7.70 -18.65
C ASN A 592 -16.48 6.51 -17.86
N SER A 593 -16.17 6.41 -16.56
CA SER A 593 -16.63 5.29 -15.70
C SER A 593 -18.05 5.49 -15.18
N VAL A 594 -18.53 6.73 -15.14
CA VAL A 594 -19.87 7.08 -14.64
C VAL A 594 -20.80 7.31 -15.83
N ASP A 595 -21.51 6.26 -16.26
CA ASP A 595 -22.64 6.44 -17.17
C ASP A 595 -23.83 7.05 -16.42
N LEU A 596 -23.88 8.38 -16.44
CA LEU A 596 -24.92 9.20 -15.79
C LEU A 596 -26.34 8.83 -16.26
N THR A 597 -26.51 8.17 -17.40
CA THR A 597 -27.83 7.79 -17.93
C THR A 597 -28.42 6.55 -17.26
N SER A 598 -27.57 5.71 -16.67
CA SER A 598 -27.96 4.47 -15.99
C SER A 598 -28.25 4.65 -14.49
N LEU A 599 -27.86 5.79 -13.91
CA LEU A 599 -27.86 6.01 -12.46
C LEU A 599 -29.17 6.62 -11.95
N ASN A 600 -29.61 6.13 -10.79
CA ASN A 600 -30.71 6.75 -10.05
C ASN A 600 -30.36 8.20 -9.69
N GLY A 601 -31.34 9.11 -9.77
CA GLY A 601 -31.12 10.54 -9.49
C GLY A 601 -30.50 10.83 -8.12
N VAL A 602 -30.76 9.98 -7.12
CA VAL A 602 -30.13 10.05 -5.79
C VAL A 602 -28.62 9.77 -5.87
N THR A 603 -28.22 8.75 -6.62
CA THR A 603 -26.80 8.38 -6.80
C THR A 603 -26.03 9.50 -7.50
N ILE A 604 -26.66 10.13 -8.50
CA ILE A 604 -26.08 11.28 -9.20
C ILE A 604 -25.86 12.45 -8.23
N ILE A 605 -26.84 12.77 -7.39
CA ILE A 605 -26.70 13.84 -6.37
C ILE A 605 -25.54 13.54 -5.41
N VAL A 606 -25.44 12.30 -4.92
CA VAL A 606 -24.36 11.88 -4.02
C VAL A 606 -22.99 12.02 -4.69
N LEU A 607 -22.85 11.56 -5.94
CA LEU A 607 -21.60 11.65 -6.71
C LEU A 607 -21.19 13.09 -6.97
N VAL A 608 -22.14 13.96 -7.31
CA VAL A 608 -21.87 15.39 -7.53
C VAL A 608 -21.44 16.07 -6.23
N LEU A 609 -22.14 15.82 -5.12
CA LEU A 609 -21.76 16.37 -3.81
C LEU A 609 -20.37 15.90 -3.38
N PHE A 610 -20.07 14.61 -3.56
CA PHE A 610 -18.76 14.04 -3.28
C PHE A 610 -17.66 14.69 -4.15
N SER A 611 -17.92 14.85 -5.45
CA SER A 611 -16.97 15.47 -6.39
C SER A 611 -16.71 16.93 -6.04
N ILE A 612 -17.76 17.70 -5.68
CA ILE A 612 -17.62 19.09 -5.23
C ILE A 612 -16.81 19.15 -3.94
N LEU A 613 -17.09 18.27 -2.97
CA LEU A 613 -16.34 18.20 -1.71
C LEU A 613 -14.87 17.86 -1.96
N TYR A 614 -14.59 16.86 -2.80
CA TYR A 614 -13.25 16.47 -3.18
C TYR A 614 -12.47 17.62 -3.83
N MET A 615 -13.08 18.30 -4.82
CA MET A 615 -12.46 19.45 -5.48
C MET A 615 -12.26 20.62 -4.53
N PHE A 616 -13.21 20.87 -3.62
CA PHE A 616 -13.08 21.90 -2.59
C PHE A 616 -11.92 21.62 -1.65
N ILE A 617 -11.76 20.38 -1.20
CA ILE A 617 -10.64 19.96 -0.34
C ILE A 617 -9.31 20.12 -1.10
N LEU A 618 -9.22 19.69 -2.36
CA LEU A 618 -8.01 19.87 -3.17
C LEU A 618 -7.64 21.35 -3.31
N ILE A 619 -8.61 22.20 -3.64
CA ILE A 619 -8.39 23.64 -3.78
C ILE A 619 -7.96 24.25 -2.45
N GLN A 620 -8.58 23.86 -1.33
CA GLN A 620 -8.18 24.31 0.01
C GLN A 620 -6.74 23.94 0.33
N ILE A 621 -6.34 22.68 0.10
CA ILE A 621 -4.97 22.22 0.35
C ILE A 621 -4.00 22.98 -0.54
N ILE A 622 -4.26 23.06 -1.86
CA ILE A 622 -3.41 23.81 -2.79
C ILE A 622 -3.27 25.28 -2.36
N ARG A 623 -4.39 25.93 -2.00
CA ARG A 623 -4.40 27.33 -1.54
C ARG A 623 -3.54 27.48 -0.29
N ASP A 624 -3.75 26.67 0.73
CA ASP A 624 -3.02 26.79 2.00
C ASP A 624 -1.54 26.50 1.81
N THR A 625 -1.22 25.56 0.93
CA THR A 625 0.16 25.26 0.53
C THR A 625 0.83 26.44 -0.16
N ILE A 626 0.14 27.10 -1.10
CA ILE A 626 0.66 28.27 -1.82
C ILE A 626 0.76 29.48 -0.88
N LEU A 627 -0.24 29.71 -0.03
CA LEU A 627 -0.26 30.83 0.92
C LEU A 627 0.85 30.71 1.96
N ASP A 628 1.19 29.50 2.39
CA ASP A 628 2.32 29.29 3.29
C ASP A 628 3.66 29.64 2.61
N GLN A 629 3.85 29.28 1.32
CA GLN A 629 5.00 29.77 0.55
C GLN A 629 5.08 31.31 0.58
N PHE A 630 3.95 32.01 0.37
CA PHE A 630 3.93 33.47 0.36
C PHE A 630 4.15 34.12 1.73
N LYS A 631 3.61 33.56 2.82
CA LYS A 631 3.87 34.05 4.19
C LYS A 631 5.35 33.97 4.52
N VAL A 632 6.00 32.91 4.08
CA VAL A 632 7.42 32.70 4.29
C VAL A 632 8.29 33.61 3.40
N TYR A 633 7.88 33.92 2.16
CA TYR A 633 8.54 34.96 1.36
C TYR A 633 8.39 36.37 1.97
N ALA A 634 7.29 36.64 2.68
CA ALA A 634 7.03 37.92 3.32
C ALA A 634 7.85 38.15 4.61
N THR A 635 8.28 37.08 5.29
CA THR A 635 9.12 37.15 6.51
C THR A 635 10.63 37.12 6.23
N LEU A 636 11.05 36.94 4.97
CA LEU A 636 12.46 37.11 4.60
C LEU A 636 12.89 38.57 4.84
N PRO A 637 13.99 38.83 5.58
CA PRO A 637 14.49 40.19 5.75
C PRO A 637 14.82 40.74 4.35
N LYS A 638 14.12 41.82 3.96
CA LYS A 638 14.43 42.56 2.74
C LYS A 638 15.91 42.92 2.80
N ARG A 639 16.72 42.23 2.02
CA ARG A 639 18.14 42.54 1.87
C ARG A 639 18.18 43.96 1.31
N ASN A 640 18.60 44.92 2.13
CA ASN A 640 18.87 46.28 1.68
C ASN A 640 19.90 46.16 0.54
N ILE A 641 19.41 46.28 -0.69
CA ILE A 641 20.26 46.49 -1.85
C ILE A 641 20.86 47.88 -1.61
N PRO A 642 22.17 48.02 -1.36
CA PRO A 642 22.75 49.34 -1.26
C PRO A 642 22.50 50.03 -2.61
N SER A 643 21.84 51.18 -2.55
CA SER A 643 21.70 52.06 -3.70
C SER A 643 23.10 52.31 -4.29
N PRO A 644 23.26 52.28 -5.62
CA PRO A 644 24.53 52.62 -6.23
C PRO A 644 24.84 54.07 -5.84
N LYS A 645 25.78 54.26 -4.90
CA LYS A 645 26.38 55.56 -4.65
C LYS A 645 27.13 55.93 -5.92
N PHE A 646 26.50 56.75 -6.76
CA PHE A 646 27.20 57.53 -7.77
C PHE A 646 28.16 58.44 -7.03
N GLY A 647 29.41 57.98 -6.86
CA GLY A 647 30.51 58.79 -6.37
C GLY A 647 30.73 59.93 -7.35
N LYS A 648 30.51 61.16 -6.87
CA LYS A 648 31.03 62.36 -7.53
C LYS A 648 32.55 62.18 -7.66
N ARG A 649 33.04 62.09 -8.91
CA ARG A 649 34.47 62.19 -9.20
C ARG A 649 34.98 63.50 -8.61
N GLY A 650 35.85 63.38 -7.61
CA GLY A 650 36.72 64.46 -7.19
C GLY A 650 37.65 64.81 -8.36
N THR A 651 37.71 66.09 -8.66
CA THR A 651 38.76 66.72 -9.43
C THR A 651 40.09 66.52 -8.72
N SER A 652 41.02 65.82 -9.35
CA SER A 652 42.43 65.84 -8.95
C SER A 652 43.28 65.98 -10.21
N ASP A 653 43.96 67.11 -10.28
CA ASP A 653 44.83 67.59 -11.32
C ASP A 653 45.90 66.56 -11.71
N PHE A 654 46.02 66.32 -13.02
CA PHE A 654 47.16 65.65 -13.61
C PHE A 654 48.16 66.73 -14.04
N SER A 655 49.20 66.91 -13.23
CA SER A 655 50.36 67.75 -13.57
C SER A 655 51.24 67.02 -14.58
N TYR A 656 51.50 67.68 -15.71
CA TYR A 656 52.53 67.28 -16.68
C TYR A 656 53.91 67.64 -16.11
N GLY A 657 54.77 66.64 -15.94
CA GLY A 657 56.20 66.80 -15.64
C GLY A 657 57.02 65.99 -16.64
N SER A 658 57.80 66.70 -17.44
CA SER A 658 58.68 66.23 -18.52
C SER A 658 60.07 65.79 -18.04
N LEU A 659 60.79 65.06 -18.93
CA LEU A 659 62.25 64.76 -19.00
C LEU A 659 62.66 63.50 -18.22
N ASP A 660 63.34 62.48 -18.77
CA ASP A 660 64.19 62.34 -19.97
C ASP A 660 63.92 61.02 -20.74
#